data_AF-E9FND8-F1
#
_entry.id   AF-E9FND8-F1
#
_cell.length_a   1.000
_cell.length_b   1.000
_cell.length_c   1.000
_cell.angle_alpha   90.00
_cell.angle_beta   90.00
_cell.angle_gamma   90.00
#
_symmetry.space_group_name_H-M   'P 1'
#
loop_
_entity.id
_entity.type
_entity.pdbx_description
1 polymer ?
#
loop_
_entity_poly.entity_id
_entity_poly.type
_entity_poly.pdbx_seq_one_letter_code
_entity_poly.pdbx_strand_id
1 'polypeptide(L)'
;MKSFQQNEVFSIRKSKVGVCSVLLAVLFIGTQSVLANEVVGETSSSKDNMQMNSLLSSTSTSLSAEPHSDTLSLDNNSSLSTDNNGGVSINQNKPDITNDTMIGNISGMEVNTILSTNLNEHVALNVKDYGAIGDGVNDDRQAIQDTIDAAAKGLGGGNVYFPEGTYLVKEIVFLKSHTHLELNEKATILNGINIKNHPSIVFMTGLFTDDGAQVEWGPTEDISYSGGTIDMNGALNEEGTKTKNLPLINSSGAFAIGNSNNVTIKNVTFKDSYQGHAIQIAGSKNVLVDNSRFLGQALPKTMKDGQIISKESIQIEPLTRKGFPYALNDDGKKSENVTIQNSYFGKSDKSGELVTAIGTHYQTLSTQNPSNIKILNNHFDNMMYAGVRFTGFTDVLIKGNRFDKKVKGESVHYRESGAALVNAYSYKNTKDLLDLNKQVVIAENIFNIADPKTKAIRVAKDSAEYLGKVSDITVTKNVINNNSKETEQPNIELLRVSDNLVVSENSIFGGKEGIVIEDSKGKITVLNNQFYNLSGKYISFIKSNANEKEPVIRDSDGNFNIVTENGLYKIVTNNLSDKNEKEKNKEEKQSNSNNVIDSNQKNGEFNSSKDNRQMNDKIDNKQDNKTEEVNYKIVGDGRETENHINKSKEIVDVKQKLPKTGSNKIMELFLTVTGIGLLLTLKGLKYYGKDK
;
A
#
# COMPACT_ATOMS: atom_id res chain seq x y z
N MET A 1 37.55 16.86 61.78
CA MET A 1 36.86 15.56 61.99
C MET A 1 35.61 15.56 61.09
N LYS A 2 35.16 14.51 60.38
CA LYS A 2 35.08 13.04 60.60
C LYS A 2 33.96 12.55 61.53
N SER A 3 32.81 12.27 60.93
CA SER A 3 31.81 11.24 61.24
C SER A 3 30.98 11.10 59.95
N PHE A 4 30.98 10.00 59.17
CA PHE A 4 30.60 8.61 59.48
C PHE A 4 29.28 8.48 60.26
N GLN A 5 28.39 7.52 60.01
CA GLN A 5 27.97 6.79 58.79
C GLN A 5 26.84 5.84 59.26
N GLN A 6 25.76 5.62 58.50
CA GLN A 6 25.19 4.27 58.38
C GLN A 6 24.22 4.14 57.20
N ASN A 7 24.31 3.03 56.49
CA ASN A 7 23.26 2.53 55.61
C ASN A 7 22.43 1.52 56.40
N GLU A 8 21.14 1.39 56.09
CA GLU A 8 20.48 0.08 56.08
C GLU A 8 19.60 -0.08 54.84
N VAL A 9 19.47 -1.32 54.38
CA VAL A 9 18.75 -1.70 53.16
C VAL A 9 17.74 -2.77 53.54
N PHE A 10 16.44 -2.48 53.42
CA PHE A 10 15.41 -3.48 53.63
C PHE A 10 15.00 -4.15 52.32
N SER A 11 15.37 -5.42 52.20
CA SER A 11 15.06 -6.30 51.07
C SER A 11 13.89 -7.22 51.43
N ILE A 12 12.87 -7.31 50.57
CA ILE A 12 11.75 -8.24 50.74
C ILE A 12 11.70 -9.24 49.59
N ARG A 13 12.24 -10.43 49.86
CA ARG A 13 11.86 -11.72 49.27
C ARG A 13 11.37 -12.56 50.46
N LYS A 14 10.41 -13.48 50.37
CA LYS A 14 9.71 -14.14 49.25
C LYS A 14 8.51 -14.90 49.86
N SER A 15 7.42 -15.14 49.13
CA SER A 15 6.83 -16.50 49.04
C SER A 15 5.69 -16.61 48.01
N LYS A 16 5.39 -17.85 47.60
CA LYS A 16 4.15 -18.25 46.94
C LYS A 16 3.37 -19.17 47.90
N VAL A 17 2.10 -18.87 48.13
CA VAL A 17 1.05 -19.83 48.53
C VAL A 17 -0.20 -19.46 47.72
N GLY A 18 -1.12 -20.40 47.46
CA GLY A 18 -2.27 -20.16 46.58
C GLY A 18 -3.61 -20.66 47.14
N VAL A 19 -4.61 -20.61 46.25
CA VAL A 19 -6.01 -21.07 46.30
C VAL A 19 -7.03 -20.39 47.26
N CYS A 20 -8.15 -20.00 46.61
CA CYS A 20 -9.53 -19.86 47.10
C CYS A 20 -9.99 -18.63 47.93
N SER A 21 -10.81 -17.80 47.26
CA SER A 21 -12.06 -17.14 47.74
C SER A 21 -11.99 -16.18 48.96
N VAL A 22 -12.68 -15.04 48.98
CA VAL A 22 -14.07 -14.74 48.57
C VAL A 22 -14.20 -13.31 47.99
N LEU A 23 -15.17 -13.09 47.10
CA LEU A 23 -15.55 -11.76 46.61
C LEU A 23 -16.42 -11.02 47.65
N LEU A 24 -16.05 -9.81 48.06
CA LEU A 24 -16.85 -9.03 49.01
C LEU A 24 -16.91 -7.54 48.57
N ALA A 25 -18.01 -7.17 47.94
CA ALA A 25 -18.28 -5.80 47.52
C ALA A 25 -18.88 -4.98 48.68
N VAL A 26 -18.38 -3.76 48.88
CA VAL A 26 -18.91 -2.82 49.88
C VAL A 26 -19.51 -1.62 49.15
N LEU A 27 -20.83 -1.51 49.21
CA LEU A 27 -21.57 -0.31 48.83
C LEU A 27 -21.42 0.76 49.91
N PHE A 28 -21.12 1.99 49.51
CA PHE A 28 -21.31 3.16 50.36
C PHE A 28 -22.49 3.99 49.85
N ILE A 29 -23.60 3.95 50.60
CA ILE A 29 -24.66 4.95 50.55
C ILE A 29 -24.28 6.02 51.58
N GLY A 30 -24.26 7.28 51.15
CA GLY A 30 -23.70 8.38 51.94
C GLY A 30 -24.69 9.06 52.89
N THR A 31 -24.16 9.99 53.70
CA THR A 31 -24.93 10.94 54.51
C THR A 31 -24.34 12.36 54.42
N GLN A 32 -25.23 13.34 54.51
CA GLN A 32 -24.97 14.78 54.66
C GLN A 32 -24.58 15.11 56.12
N SER A 33 -24.18 16.33 56.54
CA SER A 33 -23.50 17.51 55.95
C SER A 33 -23.32 18.52 57.10
N VAL A 34 -22.30 19.39 57.08
CA VAL A 34 -22.23 20.59 57.94
C VAL A 34 -21.74 21.79 57.12
N LEU A 35 -22.27 22.98 57.43
CA LEU A 35 -22.13 24.25 56.68
C LEU A 35 -20.96 25.11 57.25
N ALA A 36 -20.56 26.26 56.72
CA ALA A 36 -21.08 27.16 55.67
C ALA A 36 -19.87 27.78 54.90
N ASN A 37 -19.86 28.88 54.12
CA ASN A 37 -20.80 29.95 53.71
C ASN A 37 -20.25 30.53 52.36
N GLU A 38 -20.70 31.59 51.64
CA GLU A 38 -21.62 32.73 51.85
C GLU A 38 -22.56 33.00 50.64
N VAL A 39 -23.66 33.69 50.96
CA VAL A 39 -24.46 34.67 50.18
C VAL A 39 -24.20 34.89 48.68
N VAL A 40 -25.18 34.49 47.86
CA VAL A 40 -25.71 35.26 46.71
C VAL A 40 -27.25 35.12 46.73
N GLY A 41 -27.99 36.19 46.44
CA GLY A 41 -29.46 36.18 46.42
C GLY A 41 -30.06 35.97 45.02
N GLU A 42 -31.14 35.18 44.95
CA GLU A 42 -32.48 35.50 44.38
C GLU A 42 -32.62 36.28 43.05
N THR A 43 -33.62 36.07 42.17
CA THR A 43 -34.81 35.16 42.00
C THR A 43 -35.28 35.32 40.52
N SER A 44 -36.11 34.48 39.86
CA SER A 44 -36.59 33.09 40.01
C SER A 44 -37.36 32.67 38.74
N SER A 45 -37.86 31.42 38.67
CA SER A 45 -38.98 30.94 37.80
C SER A 45 -38.80 30.96 36.26
N SER A 46 -39.40 30.08 35.45
CA SER A 46 -40.14 28.81 35.71
C SER A 46 -40.19 27.91 34.46
N LYS A 47 -40.67 26.68 34.62
CA LYS A 47 -41.03 25.69 33.57
C LYS A 47 -42.08 26.30 32.59
N ASP A 48 -42.24 25.84 31.33
CA ASP A 48 -42.79 24.50 31.02
C ASP A 48 -42.59 23.99 29.58
N ASN A 49 -43.04 22.76 29.33
CA ASN A 49 -42.92 22.02 28.06
C ASN A 49 -43.95 22.45 26.99
N MET A 50 -43.63 22.29 25.69
CA MET A 50 -44.11 21.16 24.85
C MET A 50 -43.60 21.24 23.39
N GLN A 51 -43.88 20.19 22.60
CA GLN A 51 -43.28 19.92 21.30
C GLN A 51 -44.21 20.18 20.09
N MET A 52 -43.54 20.36 18.93
CA MET A 52 -43.88 19.79 17.61
C MET A 52 -44.90 20.44 16.65
N ASN A 53 -44.43 20.47 15.38
CA ASN A 53 -45.15 20.31 14.11
C ASN A 53 -46.08 21.44 13.58
N SER A 54 -46.21 21.63 12.25
CA SER A 54 -45.30 21.32 11.12
C SER A 54 -45.76 21.96 9.80
N LEU A 55 -44.78 22.28 8.93
CA LEU A 55 -44.83 22.23 7.44
C LEU A 55 -45.75 23.17 6.61
N LEU A 56 -45.35 23.29 5.32
CA LEU A 56 -46.03 23.89 4.16
C LEU A 56 -46.10 25.44 4.07
N SER A 57 -45.94 26.10 2.91
CA SER A 57 -45.36 25.71 1.60
C SER A 57 -45.31 26.91 0.62
N SER A 58 -44.31 26.98 -0.29
CA SER A 58 -44.34 27.57 -1.66
C SER A 58 -44.78 29.05 -1.88
N THR A 59 -44.32 29.89 -2.82
CA THR A 59 -43.36 29.91 -3.98
C THR A 59 -43.33 31.39 -4.49
N SER A 60 -42.43 31.94 -5.31
CA SER A 60 -41.14 31.58 -5.97
C SER A 60 -40.55 32.84 -6.65
N THR A 61 -39.41 32.71 -7.38
CA THR A 61 -38.94 33.60 -8.49
C THR A 61 -38.59 35.07 -8.16
N SER A 62 -37.60 35.74 -8.79
CA SER A 62 -36.42 35.37 -9.61
C SER A 62 -35.56 36.63 -9.90
N LEU A 63 -34.35 36.47 -10.49
CA LEU A 63 -33.48 37.52 -11.07
C LEU A 63 -32.81 38.50 -10.05
N SER A 64 -31.69 39.19 -10.32
CA SER A 64 -30.50 38.93 -11.19
C SER A 64 -29.42 40.03 -10.99
N ALA A 65 -28.20 39.78 -11.49
CA ALA A 65 -27.13 40.75 -11.87
C ALA A 65 -25.97 41.05 -10.88
N GLU A 66 -24.78 40.63 -11.33
CA GLU A 66 -23.48 41.36 -11.27
C GLU A 66 -23.29 42.13 -12.61
N PRO A 67 -22.21 42.91 -12.90
CA PRO A 67 -20.91 43.06 -12.20
C PRO A 67 -20.43 44.53 -12.02
N HIS A 68 -19.22 44.71 -11.48
CA HIS A 68 -18.16 45.70 -11.84
C HIS A 68 -16.99 45.48 -10.84
N SER A 69 -15.73 45.20 -11.17
CA SER A 69 -14.76 45.72 -12.16
C SER A 69 -14.10 47.05 -11.75
N ASP A 70 -12.82 47.01 -11.41
CA ASP A 70 -11.92 48.18 -11.41
C ASP A 70 -10.49 47.73 -11.78
N THR A 71 -9.73 48.58 -12.47
CA THR A 71 -8.41 48.24 -13.03
C THR A 71 -7.42 49.40 -12.91
N LEU A 72 -6.17 49.09 -12.53
CA LEU A 72 -5.03 49.96 -12.80
C LEU A 72 -3.85 49.13 -13.32
N SER A 73 -3.25 49.62 -14.40
CA SER A 73 -2.08 49.05 -15.05
C SER A 73 -0.81 49.83 -14.70
N LEU A 74 0.35 49.22 -14.90
CA LEU A 74 1.58 49.91 -15.24
C LEU A 74 2.57 48.94 -15.89
N ASP A 75 2.78 49.09 -17.20
CA ASP A 75 3.85 48.39 -17.92
C ASP A 75 5.22 49.01 -17.61
N ASN A 76 6.30 48.23 -17.73
CA ASN A 76 7.54 48.76 -18.30
C ASN A 76 8.44 47.68 -18.91
N ASN A 77 9.13 48.04 -19.98
CA ASN A 77 10.02 47.14 -20.72
C ASN A 77 11.38 46.96 -20.02
N SER A 78 11.93 45.75 -20.12
CA SER A 78 13.29 45.60 -20.67
C SER A 78 13.53 44.16 -21.12
N SER A 79 13.99 44.00 -22.36
CA SER A 79 14.64 42.78 -22.84
C SER A 79 16.13 42.79 -22.47
N LEU A 80 16.74 41.61 -22.32
CA LEU A 80 18.07 41.36 -22.89
C LEU A 80 18.36 39.86 -23.05
N SER A 81 19.49 39.57 -23.69
CA SER A 81 19.89 38.31 -24.31
C SER A 81 20.35 37.19 -23.37
N THR A 82 20.36 35.98 -23.92
CA THR A 82 21.21 34.86 -23.50
C THR A 82 22.69 35.25 -23.42
N ASP A 83 23.45 34.60 -22.53
CA ASP A 83 24.71 33.96 -22.94
C ASP A 83 25.18 32.86 -21.95
N ASN A 84 26.24 32.12 -22.31
CA ASN A 84 26.65 30.86 -21.67
C ASN A 84 27.83 30.95 -20.66
N ASN A 85 28.04 29.82 -19.96
CA ASN A 85 29.25 29.38 -19.25
C ASN A 85 29.62 30.02 -17.89
N GLY A 86 29.99 29.14 -16.93
CA GLY A 86 30.59 29.52 -15.64
C GLY A 86 30.09 28.68 -14.47
N GLY A 87 30.58 27.45 -14.32
CA GLY A 87 30.21 26.57 -13.19
C GLY A 87 31.06 26.81 -11.95
N VAL A 88 30.42 26.99 -10.78
CA VAL A 88 31.06 26.99 -9.45
C VAL A 88 30.16 26.24 -8.47
N SER A 89 30.73 25.35 -7.67
CA SER A 89 30.02 24.62 -6.60
C SER A 89 29.76 25.51 -5.39
N ILE A 90 28.51 25.57 -4.91
CA ILE A 90 28.18 26.22 -3.64
C ILE A 90 28.25 25.18 -2.52
N ASN A 91 29.06 25.47 -1.49
CA ASN A 91 29.28 24.58 -0.35
C ASN A 91 28.40 25.00 0.85
N GLN A 92 28.45 24.23 1.94
CA GLN A 92 27.55 24.33 3.09
C GLN A 92 27.53 25.72 3.75
N ASN A 93 26.32 26.26 3.98
CA ASN A 93 26.12 27.46 4.81
C ASN A 93 26.04 27.08 6.30
N LYS A 94 27.09 27.44 7.05
CA LYS A 94 27.04 27.64 8.50
C LYS A 94 26.65 29.09 8.78
N PRO A 95 25.72 29.40 9.71
CA PRO A 95 25.46 30.76 10.12
C PRO A 95 26.54 31.24 11.09
N ASP A 96 27.37 32.20 10.67
CA ASP A 96 28.15 33.04 11.58
C ASP A 96 27.36 34.32 11.88
N ILE A 97 26.99 34.53 13.14
CA ILE A 97 26.26 35.73 13.58
C ILE A 97 27.27 36.77 14.05
N THR A 98 27.50 37.80 13.24
CA THR A 98 28.27 38.98 13.64
C THR A 98 27.37 39.99 14.35
N ASN A 99 27.48 40.05 15.68
CA ASN A 99 26.87 41.12 16.47
C ASN A 99 27.70 42.40 16.33
N ASP A 100 27.22 43.37 15.58
CA ASP A 100 27.79 44.72 15.54
C ASP A 100 26.76 45.74 16.06
N THR A 101 26.90 46.14 17.32
CA THR A 101 25.97 47.03 18.02
C THR A 101 26.68 48.32 18.41
N MET A 102 26.34 49.42 17.74
CA MET A 102 26.86 50.76 18.03
C MET A 102 26.59 51.19 19.48
N ILE A 103 27.65 51.38 20.27
CA ILE A 103 27.54 51.96 21.63
C ILE A 103 27.62 53.48 21.54
N GLY A 104 26.47 54.14 21.70
CA GLY A 104 26.38 55.57 21.95
C GLY A 104 26.45 55.88 23.44
N ASN A 105 27.38 56.76 23.85
CA ASN A 105 27.53 57.15 25.25
C ASN A 105 26.31 57.94 25.77
N ILE A 106 25.63 57.41 26.79
CA ILE A 106 24.76 58.17 27.70
C ILE A 106 25.17 57.85 29.13
N SER A 107 25.46 58.88 29.93
CA SER A 107 25.91 58.74 31.31
C SER A 107 24.75 58.59 32.29
N GLY A 108 24.80 57.58 33.15
CA GLY A 108 24.17 57.66 34.48
C GLY A 108 22.70 57.27 34.61
N MET A 109 22.31 56.07 34.13
CA MET A 109 21.22 55.28 34.73
C MET A 109 21.58 53.79 34.65
N GLU A 110 21.28 53.02 35.70
CA GLU A 110 21.38 51.55 35.63
C GLU A 110 20.25 50.99 34.77
N VAL A 111 20.52 50.80 33.48
CA VAL A 111 19.66 49.99 32.62
C VAL A 111 19.91 48.53 33.00
N ASN A 112 19.06 48.00 33.87
CA ASN A 112 18.92 46.56 34.05
C ASN A 112 18.38 45.95 32.76
N THR A 113 19.28 45.66 31.82
CA THR A 113 18.99 44.89 30.62
C THR A 113 18.59 43.49 31.06
N ILE A 114 17.28 43.27 31.23
CA ILE A 114 16.71 41.94 31.32
C ILE A 114 17.06 41.26 30.00
N LEU A 115 18.06 40.37 30.06
CA LEU A 115 18.34 39.43 28.98
C LEU A 115 17.16 38.47 28.88
N SER A 116 16.14 38.88 28.12
CA SER A 116 15.10 38.00 27.59
C SER A 116 15.73 37.07 26.57
N THR A 117 16.55 36.14 27.06
CA THR A 117 17.00 34.97 26.31
C THR A 117 15.76 34.24 25.80
N ASN A 118 15.78 33.84 24.52
CA ASN A 118 14.72 33.04 23.92
C ASN A 118 14.76 31.61 24.48
N LEU A 119 14.31 31.42 25.73
CA LEU A 119 14.26 30.14 26.44
C LEU A 119 13.16 29.19 25.92
N ASN A 120 12.51 29.54 24.80
CA ASN A 120 11.49 28.75 24.12
C ASN A 120 12.01 28.05 22.84
N GLU A 121 13.32 27.87 22.70
CA GLU A 121 13.78 26.65 22.00
C GLU A 121 13.43 25.46 22.89
N HIS A 122 12.27 24.84 22.63
CA HIS A 122 11.86 23.59 23.26
C HIS A 122 12.74 22.45 22.76
N VAL A 123 13.91 22.28 23.39
CA VAL A 123 14.84 21.18 23.12
C VAL A 123 14.10 19.85 23.28
N ALA A 124 14.13 19.03 22.23
CA ALA A 124 13.47 17.74 22.20
C ALA A 124 14.03 16.78 23.26
N LEU A 125 13.15 15.97 23.86
CA LEU A 125 13.53 14.99 24.88
C LEU A 125 14.35 13.87 24.25
N ASN A 126 15.63 13.79 24.58
CA ASN A 126 16.52 12.74 24.11
C ASN A 126 16.25 11.43 24.86
N VAL A 127 15.93 10.35 24.15
CA VAL A 127 15.63 9.04 24.77
C VAL A 127 16.77 8.49 25.64
N LYS A 128 18.02 8.92 25.39
CA LYS A 128 19.19 8.51 26.19
C LYS A 128 19.19 9.14 27.59
N ASP A 129 18.56 10.30 27.77
CA ASP A 129 18.43 10.97 29.08
C ASP A 129 17.46 10.20 30.00
N TYR A 130 16.55 9.42 29.41
CA TYR A 130 15.65 8.48 30.07
C TYR A 130 16.24 7.06 30.21
N GLY A 131 17.50 6.87 29.80
CA GLY A 131 18.25 5.62 29.98
C GLY A 131 18.26 4.67 28.79
N ALA A 132 17.78 5.07 27.61
CA ALA A 132 17.93 4.26 26.40
C ALA A 132 19.40 4.20 25.95
N ILE A 133 19.93 3.00 25.73
CA ILE A 133 21.36 2.81 25.42
C ILE A 133 21.58 2.92 23.90
N GLY A 134 20.75 2.26 23.10
CA GLY A 134 20.89 2.17 21.65
C GLY A 134 22.02 1.23 21.20
N ASP A 135 22.26 0.12 21.92
CA ASP A 135 23.31 -0.88 21.63
C ASP A 135 22.81 -2.13 20.85
N GLY A 136 21.49 -2.26 20.64
CA GLY A 136 20.84 -3.40 20.00
C GLY A 136 20.66 -4.64 20.89
N VAL A 137 20.94 -4.55 22.20
CA VAL A 137 20.94 -5.67 23.16
C VAL A 137 20.11 -5.36 24.41
N ASN A 138 20.22 -4.14 24.93
CA ASN A 138 19.37 -3.64 26.02
C ASN A 138 17.90 -3.56 25.58
N ASP A 139 16.96 -3.65 26.52
CA ASP A 139 15.53 -3.40 26.23
C ASP A 139 15.21 -1.93 26.48
N ASP A 140 15.41 -1.10 25.46
CA ASP A 140 15.25 0.35 25.55
C ASP A 140 13.76 0.79 25.61
N ARG A 141 12.82 -0.14 25.44
CA ARG A 141 11.37 0.12 25.37
C ARG A 141 10.85 0.97 26.53
N GLN A 142 11.28 0.71 27.76
CA GLN A 142 10.78 1.45 28.92
C GLN A 142 11.26 2.91 28.89
N ALA A 143 12.56 3.15 28.65
CA ALA A 143 13.11 4.49 28.52
C ALA A 143 12.44 5.28 27.38
N ILE A 144 12.19 4.63 26.23
CA ILE A 144 11.47 5.21 25.10
C ILE A 144 10.03 5.58 25.51
N GLN A 145 9.31 4.69 26.19
CA GLN A 145 7.95 4.97 26.67
C GLN A 145 7.94 6.11 27.70
N ASP A 146 8.88 6.15 28.64
CA ASP A 146 8.97 7.22 29.64
C ASP A 146 9.29 8.58 28.99
N THR A 147 10.07 8.58 27.90
CA THR A 147 10.33 9.78 27.08
C THR A 147 9.06 10.27 26.37
N ILE A 148 8.31 9.36 25.74
CA ILE A 148 7.04 9.68 25.06
C ILE A 148 5.97 10.13 26.06
N ASP A 149 5.87 9.46 27.22
CA ASP A 149 4.95 9.80 28.29
C ASP A 149 5.34 11.10 29.00
N ALA A 150 6.60 11.56 28.89
CA ALA A 150 7.02 12.90 29.28
C ALA A 150 6.67 13.96 28.23
N ALA A 151 6.91 13.67 26.95
CA ALA A 151 6.54 14.54 25.82
C ALA A 151 5.03 14.82 25.78
N ALA A 152 4.21 13.79 25.99
CA ALA A 152 2.75 13.89 26.06
C ALA A 152 2.23 14.72 27.26
N LYS A 153 3.11 15.13 28.19
CA LYS A 153 2.81 16.08 29.28
C LYS A 153 3.30 17.51 28.97
N GLY A 154 3.71 17.77 27.72
CA GLY A 154 4.22 19.07 27.25
C GLY A 154 5.73 19.29 27.43
N LEU A 155 6.46 18.33 28.02
CA LEU A 155 7.92 18.45 28.14
C LEU A 155 8.58 18.34 26.75
N GLY A 156 9.66 19.11 26.54
CA GLY A 156 10.28 19.24 25.21
C GLY A 156 9.35 19.78 24.12
N GLY A 157 8.21 20.40 24.48
CA GLY A 157 7.19 20.82 23.52
C GLY A 157 6.53 19.68 22.75
N GLY A 158 6.48 18.47 23.32
CA GLY A 158 5.99 17.26 22.64
C GLY A 158 7.04 16.55 21.77
N ASN A 159 8.24 17.12 21.63
CA ASN A 159 9.28 16.57 20.76
C ASN A 159 10.14 15.52 21.48
N VAL A 160 10.44 14.41 20.80
CA VAL A 160 11.27 13.30 21.26
C VAL A 160 12.36 13.04 20.22
N TYR A 161 13.63 12.96 20.64
CA TYR A 161 14.76 12.73 19.74
C TYR A 161 15.47 11.40 20.02
N PHE A 162 15.80 10.68 18.94
CA PHE A 162 16.60 9.45 18.96
C PHE A 162 17.96 9.70 18.26
N PRO A 163 19.07 9.82 19.02
CA PRO A 163 20.42 9.86 18.45
C PRO A 163 20.82 8.57 17.72
N GLU A 164 21.99 8.55 17.09
CA GLU A 164 22.61 7.34 16.53
C GLU A 164 22.66 6.18 17.56
N GLY A 165 22.24 5.00 17.12
CA GLY A 165 22.09 3.80 17.95
C GLY A 165 21.08 2.79 17.38
N THR A 166 21.11 1.56 17.88
CA THR A 166 20.08 0.53 17.62
C THR A 166 19.28 0.29 18.88
N TYR A 167 18.00 0.67 18.89
CA TYR A 167 17.13 0.61 20.06
C TYR A 167 16.25 -0.63 19.97
N LEU A 168 16.58 -1.66 20.75
CA LEU A 168 15.83 -2.92 20.80
C LEU A 168 14.63 -2.77 21.74
N VAL A 169 13.45 -3.17 21.28
CA VAL A 169 12.22 -3.19 22.10
C VAL A 169 11.61 -4.59 22.15
N LYS A 170 11.37 -5.13 23.35
CA LYS A 170 10.88 -6.52 23.55
C LYS A 170 9.37 -6.62 23.80
N GLU A 171 8.70 -5.47 23.91
CA GLU A 171 7.25 -5.28 23.98
C GLU A 171 6.90 -3.99 23.20
N ILE A 172 5.62 -3.72 22.94
CA ILE A 172 5.07 -2.58 22.18
C ILE A 172 5.46 -1.22 22.81
N VAL A 173 5.62 -0.21 21.96
CA VAL A 173 5.69 1.21 22.37
C VAL A 173 4.38 1.91 21.99
N PHE A 174 3.79 2.63 22.93
CA PHE A 174 2.51 3.33 22.77
C PHE A 174 2.72 4.82 22.50
N LEU A 175 2.41 5.23 21.27
CA LEU A 175 2.36 6.63 20.86
C LEU A 175 1.21 7.35 21.57
N LYS A 176 1.34 8.67 21.76
CA LYS A 176 0.35 9.53 22.43
C LYS A 176 0.03 10.74 21.56
N SER A 177 -1.13 11.37 21.78
CA SER A 177 -1.45 12.63 21.11
C SER A 177 -0.42 13.73 21.42
N HIS A 178 -0.20 14.63 20.47
CA HIS A 178 0.76 15.74 20.57
C HIS A 178 2.19 15.25 20.87
N THR A 179 2.64 14.20 20.16
CA THR A 179 4.03 13.73 20.25
C THR A 179 4.69 13.63 18.87
N HIS A 180 5.93 14.14 18.82
CA HIS A 180 6.69 14.34 17.60
C HIS A 180 8.05 13.67 17.73
N LEU A 181 8.18 12.48 17.15
CA LEU A 181 9.37 11.64 17.24
C LEU A 181 10.28 11.93 16.03
N GLU A 182 11.50 12.41 16.29
CA GLU A 182 12.55 12.57 15.28
C GLU A 182 13.72 11.62 15.55
N LEU A 183 14.15 10.92 14.50
CA LEU A 183 15.18 9.91 14.54
C LEU A 183 16.32 10.30 13.61
N ASN A 184 17.54 10.27 14.15
CA ASN A 184 18.75 10.38 13.36
C ASN A 184 18.74 9.36 12.19
N GLU A 185 19.33 9.70 11.05
CA GLU A 185 19.29 8.85 9.84
C GLU A 185 19.83 7.42 10.06
N LYS A 186 20.71 7.23 11.05
CA LYS A 186 21.30 5.94 11.44
C LYS A 186 20.63 5.31 12.67
N ALA A 187 19.72 6.01 13.35
CA ALA A 187 18.94 5.44 14.43
C ALA A 187 18.07 4.31 13.89
N THR A 188 18.15 3.14 14.51
CA THR A 188 17.36 1.95 14.12
C THR A 188 16.53 1.49 15.30
N ILE A 189 15.21 1.45 15.17
CA ILE A 189 14.36 0.71 16.11
C ILE A 189 14.37 -0.76 15.67
N LEU A 190 14.77 -1.66 16.56
CA LEU A 190 14.87 -3.09 16.30
C LEU A 190 13.73 -3.82 17.01
N ASN A 191 12.88 -4.50 16.23
CA ASN A 191 11.81 -5.32 16.78
C ASN A 191 12.37 -6.55 17.51
N GLY A 192 12.19 -6.60 18.83
CA GLY A 192 12.50 -7.74 19.70
C GLY A 192 11.26 -8.48 20.23
N ILE A 193 10.05 -8.11 19.78
CA ILE A 193 8.77 -8.59 20.33
C ILE A 193 8.52 -10.03 19.88
N ASN A 194 9.09 -10.99 20.63
CA ASN A 194 9.05 -12.43 20.36
C ASN A 194 8.06 -13.16 21.29
N ILE A 195 6.81 -12.68 21.37
CA ILE A 195 5.80 -13.21 22.28
C ILE A 195 4.81 -14.09 21.51
N LYS A 196 4.49 -15.26 22.05
CA LYS A 196 3.58 -16.23 21.41
C LYS A 196 2.12 -15.78 21.56
N ASN A 197 1.32 -15.93 20.49
CA ASN A 197 -0.08 -15.49 20.42
C ASN A 197 -0.28 -13.97 20.63
N HIS A 198 0.77 -13.18 20.38
CA HIS A 198 0.81 -11.74 20.60
C HIS A 198 1.21 -11.02 19.30
N PRO A 199 0.78 -9.79 19.03
CA PRO A 199 1.30 -8.98 17.93
C PRO A 199 2.81 -8.71 18.09
N SER A 200 3.53 -8.66 16.96
CA SER A 200 4.93 -8.21 16.91
C SER A 200 5.01 -6.91 16.11
N ILE A 201 4.37 -5.86 16.67
CA ILE A 201 4.25 -4.54 16.04
C ILE A 201 4.90 -3.53 16.97
N VAL A 202 5.86 -2.75 16.46
CA VAL A 202 6.72 -1.87 17.26
C VAL A 202 5.94 -0.74 17.93
N PHE A 203 5.06 -0.06 17.19
CA PHE A 203 4.32 1.12 17.63
C PHE A 203 2.80 0.94 17.50
N MET A 204 2.06 1.36 18.53
CA MET A 204 0.59 1.40 18.54
C MET A 204 0.07 2.76 19.03
N THR A 205 -1.08 3.20 18.53
CA THR A 205 -1.73 4.46 18.97
C THR A 205 -2.73 4.27 20.13
N GLY A 206 -2.90 3.05 20.62
CA GLY A 206 -3.68 2.72 21.82
C GLY A 206 -3.13 1.47 22.51
N LEU A 207 -3.66 1.17 23.70
CA LEU A 207 -3.10 0.13 24.58
C LEU A 207 -3.43 -1.29 24.11
N PHE A 208 -2.43 -2.18 24.26
CA PHE A 208 -2.56 -3.63 24.14
C PHE A 208 -1.88 -4.30 25.35
N THR A 209 -2.26 -5.52 25.69
CA THR A 209 -1.61 -6.33 26.75
C THR A 209 -1.55 -7.81 26.36
N ASP A 210 -2.70 -8.45 26.22
CA ASP A 210 -2.86 -9.86 25.84
C ASP A 210 -4.10 -10.05 24.95
N ASP A 211 -4.13 -11.11 24.14
CA ASP A 211 -5.33 -11.49 23.40
C ASP A 211 -6.44 -11.98 24.36
N GLY A 212 -7.66 -11.47 24.16
CA GLY A 212 -8.77 -11.58 25.12
C GLY A 212 -8.81 -10.49 26.18
N ALA A 213 -7.78 -9.62 26.26
CA ALA A 213 -7.69 -8.47 27.15
C ALA A 213 -7.65 -7.12 26.40
N GLN A 214 -8.07 -7.09 25.12
CA GLN A 214 -8.20 -5.86 24.34
C GLN A 214 -9.09 -4.83 25.04
N VAL A 215 -8.78 -3.54 24.85
CA VAL A 215 -9.56 -2.39 25.32
C VAL A 215 -10.10 -1.56 24.17
N GLU A 216 -11.10 -0.72 24.42
CA GLU A 216 -11.55 0.28 23.44
C GLU A 216 -10.46 1.34 23.27
N TRP A 217 -10.01 1.59 22.04
CA TRP A 217 -9.05 2.66 21.78
C TRP A 217 -9.83 3.97 21.63
N GLY A 218 -9.62 4.89 22.58
CA GLY A 218 -10.08 6.28 22.47
C GLY A 218 -9.41 7.02 21.31
N PRO A 219 -9.92 8.19 20.90
CA PRO A 219 -9.32 8.96 19.83
C PRO A 219 -7.93 9.45 20.23
N THR A 220 -7.01 9.42 19.28
CA THR A 220 -5.70 10.10 19.36
C THR A 220 -5.56 11.11 18.24
N GLU A 221 -4.70 12.11 18.39
CA GLU A 221 -4.48 13.11 17.36
C GLU A 221 -3.08 13.73 17.38
N ASP A 222 -2.65 14.30 16.26
CA ASP A 222 -1.44 15.12 16.15
C ASP A 222 -0.17 14.34 16.56
N ILE A 223 0.18 13.35 15.73
CA ILE A 223 1.30 12.44 15.96
C ILE A 223 2.23 12.50 14.75
N SER A 224 3.53 12.72 14.96
CA SER A 224 4.51 12.66 13.87
C SER A 224 5.70 11.76 14.20
N TYR A 225 6.18 11.05 13.19
CA TYR A 225 7.35 10.16 13.26
C TYR A 225 8.23 10.40 12.04
N SER A 226 9.50 10.76 12.26
CA SER A 226 10.39 11.28 11.23
C SER A 226 11.76 10.61 11.27
N GLY A 227 12.20 10.03 10.14
CA GLY A 227 13.56 9.55 9.94
C GLY A 227 13.85 8.12 10.41
N GLY A 228 15.14 7.79 10.46
CA GLY A 228 15.67 6.51 10.93
C GLY A 228 15.24 5.26 10.14
N THR A 229 15.48 4.11 10.76
CA THR A 229 15.09 2.77 10.28
C THR A 229 14.22 2.07 11.32
N ILE A 230 13.22 1.31 10.89
CA ILE A 230 12.54 0.31 11.71
C ILE A 230 12.81 -1.07 11.09
N ASP A 231 13.65 -1.87 11.77
CA ASP A 231 13.89 -3.26 11.40
C ASP A 231 12.83 -4.13 12.08
N MET A 232 11.82 -4.56 11.31
CA MET A 232 10.72 -5.41 11.77
C MET A 232 11.17 -6.86 12.00
N ASN A 233 12.46 -7.15 11.76
CA ASN A 233 13.23 -8.32 12.20
C ASN A 233 12.63 -9.67 11.74
N GLY A 234 11.93 -9.64 10.60
CA GLY A 234 11.14 -10.75 10.08
C GLY A 234 11.86 -11.71 9.14
N ALA A 235 13.14 -11.47 8.84
CA ALA A 235 13.94 -12.32 7.95
C ALA A 235 13.92 -13.80 8.41
N LEU A 236 13.83 -14.72 7.45
CA LEU A 236 13.58 -16.14 7.74
C LEU A 236 14.80 -16.88 8.31
N ASN A 237 14.52 -17.99 9.00
CA ASN A 237 15.51 -19.03 9.26
C ASN A 237 15.90 -19.77 7.96
N GLU A 238 17.00 -20.53 7.99
CA GLU A 238 17.54 -21.24 6.82
C GLU A 238 16.54 -22.26 6.23
N GLU A 239 15.68 -22.85 7.07
CA GLU A 239 14.58 -23.71 6.63
C GLU A 239 13.53 -22.96 5.78
N GLY A 240 13.37 -21.65 5.95
CA GLY A 240 12.29 -20.86 5.36
C GLY A 240 10.91 -21.12 5.98
N THR A 241 10.86 -21.47 7.27
CA THR A 241 9.65 -21.91 8.00
C THR A 241 9.18 -20.91 9.05
N LYS A 242 10.10 -20.11 9.61
CA LYS A 242 9.88 -19.09 10.65
C LYS A 242 10.86 -17.92 10.47
N THR A 243 10.69 -16.84 11.22
CA THR A 243 11.74 -15.83 11.39
C THR A 243 13.00 -16.45 12.03
N LYS A 244 14.17 -15.86 11.77
CA LYS A 244 15.43 -16.25 12.41
C LYS A 244 15.49 -15.80 13.88
N ASN A 245 15.02 -14.58 14.15
CA ASN A 245 15.26 -13.88 15.42
C ASN A 245 14.02 -13.81 16.34
N LEU A 246 12.80 -13.98 15.79
CA LEU A 246 11.53 -13.85 16.50
C LEU A 246 10.63 -15.12 16.37
N PRO A 247 11.14 -16.35 16.62
CA PRO A 247 10.53 -17.60 16.14
C PRO A 247 9.12 -17.90 16.67
N LEU A 248 8.64 -17.21 17.71
CA LEU A 248 7.32 -17.44 18.32
C LEU A 248 6.17 -16.67 17.65
N ILE A 249 6.48 -15.69 16.79
CA ILE A 249 5.49 -14.78 16.20
C ILE A 249 4.71 -15.40 15.03
N ASN A 250 3.58 -14.76 14.70
CA ASN A 250 2.74 -15.09 13.54
C ASN A 250 2.82 -14.04 12.41
N SER A 251 3.14 -12.79 12.72
CA SER A 251 3.47 -11.72 11.76
C SER A 251 4.30 -10.64 12.47
N SER A 252 5.04 -9.81 11.74
CA SER A 252 5.62 -8.55 12.28
C SER A 252 5.26 -7.32 11.44
N GLY A 253 5.33 -6.16 12.10
CA GLY A 253 5.00 -4.85 11.54
C GLY A 253 5.65 -3.70 12.32
N ALA A 254 5.48 -2.47 11.86
CA ALA A 254 6.03 -1.27 12.52
C ALA A 254 4.95 -0.44 13.21
N PHE A 255 3.82 -0.15 12.56
CA PHE A 255 2.76 0.70 13.10
C PHE A 255 1.37 0.06 13.01
N ALA A 256 0.59 0.15 14.09
CA ALA A 256 -0.87 -0.02 14.09
C ALA A 256 -1.55 1.28 14.54
N ILE A 257 -2.08 2.02 13.57
CA ILE A 257 -2.72 3.34 13.74
C ILE A 257 -4.23 3.12 13.76
N GLY A 258 -4.80 3.09 14.96
CA GLY A 258 -6.23 2.91 15.20
C GLY A 258 -6.86 4.16 15.80
N ASN A 259 -8.01 4.58 15.26
CA ASN A 259 -8.83 5.70 15.75
C ASN A 259 -8.08 7.07 15.86
N SER A 260 -7.03 7.27 15.07
CA SER A 260 -6.16 8.47 15.15
C SER A 260 -6.53 9.56 14.15
N ASN A 261 -6.11 10.79 14.41
CA ASN A 261 -6.27 11.94 13.52
C ASN A 261 -4.92 12.64 13.31
N ASN A 262 -4.70 13.27 12.15
CA ASN A 262 -3.49 14.07 11.86
C ASN A 262 -2.18 13.31 12.18
N VAL A 263 -1.95 12.17 11.50
CA VAL A 263 -0.75 11.33 11.72
C VAL A 263 0.20 11.46 10.55
N THR A 264 1.48 11.79 10.80
CA THR A 264 2.52 11.92 9.75
C THR A 264 3.68 10.96 9.99
N ILE A 265 3.99 10.13 9.01
CA ILE A 265 5.17 9.26 8.97
C ILE A 265 6.02 9.69 7.78
N LYS A 266 7.26 10.15 7.99
CA LYS A 266 8.13 10.64 6.92
C LYS A 266 9.60 10.21 7.03
N ASN A 267 10.27 10.06 5.90
CA ASN A 267 11.71 9.73 5.82
C ASN A 267 12.10 8.38 6.47
N VAL A 268 11.15 7.47 6.72
CA VAL A 268 11.40 6.23 7.48
C VAL A 268 11.82 5.09 6.55
N THR A 269 12.76 4.26 7.00
CA THR A 269 13.14 3.01 6.29
C THR A 269 12.61 1.79 7.04
N PHE A 270 11.56 1.16 6.50
CA PHE A 270 10.97 -0.08 6.99
C PHE A 270 11.70 -1.28 6.38
N LYS A 271 12.20 -2.19 7.21
CA LYS A 271 12.89 -3.41 6.76
C LYS A 271 12.24 -4.70 7.26
N ASP A 272 12.15 -5.69 6.39
CA ASP A 272 11.91 -7.10 6.70
C ASP A 272 10.67 -7.39 7.57
N SER A 273 9.46 -7.13 7.07
CA SER A 273 8.23 -7.58 7.76
C SER A 273 8.05 -9.09 7.61
N TYR A 274 7.69 -9.79 8.68
CA TYR A 274 7.37 -11.21 8.62
C TYR A 274 5.89 -11.40 8.27
N GLN A 275 5.61 -11.86 7.04
CA GLN A 275 4.27 -12.18 6.53
C GLN A 275 3.15 -11.29 7.10
N GLY A 276 3.35 -9.98 7.03
CA GLY A 276 2.67 -8.99 7.84
C GLY A 276 2.68 -7.59 7.22
N HIS A 277 1.94 -6.69 7.87
CA HIS A 277 1.71 -5.31 7.45
C HIS A 277 2.74 -4.41 8.15
N ALA A 278 3.50 -3.60 7.40
CA ALA A 278 4.42 -2.64 8.00
C ALA A 278 3.64 -1.50 8.68
N ILE A 279 2.54 -1.05 8.08
CA ILE A 279 1.62 -0.05 8.63
C ILE A 279 0.17 -0.54 8.45
N GLN A 280 -0.66 -0.43 9.49
CA GLN A 280 -2.12 -0.52 9.41
C GLN A 280 -2.74 0.83 9.79
N ILE A 281 -3.70 1.31 9.01
CA ILE A 281 -4.40 2.59 9.18
C ILE A 281 -5.91 2.32 9.23
N ALA A 282 -6.45 2.18 10.45
CA ALA A 282 -7.81 1.76 10.73
C ALA A 282 -8.64 2.88 11.41
N GLY A 283 -9.79 3.25 10.83
CA GLY A 283 -10.68 4.28 11.37
C GLY A 283 -10.05 5.65 11.61
N SER A 284 -8.98 5.96 10.86
CA SER A 284 -8.07 7.07 11.14
C SER A 284 -8.07 8.12 10.03
N LYS A 285 -7.95 9.39 10.41
CA LYS A 285 -8.19 10.55 9.54
C LYS A 285 -6.94 11.41 9.35
N ASN A 286 -6.78 12.02 8.18
CA ASN A 286 -5.66 12.90 7.83
C ASN A 286 -4.31 12.22 8.09
N VAL A 287 -4.05 11.09 7.41
CA VAL A 287 -2.83 10.30 7.61
C VAL A 287 -1.91 10.43 6.40
N LEU A 288 -0.67 10.85 6.63
CA LEU A 288 0.37 11.04 5.62
C LEU A 288 1.50 10.03 5.82
N VAL A 289 1.86 9.30 4.76
CA VAL A 289 3.13 8.56 4.66
C VAL A 289 3.92 9.15 3.49
N ASP A 290 5.09 9.72 3.77
CA ASP A 290 5.88 10.50 2.81
C ASP A 290 7.35 10.06 2.75
N ASN A 291 7.96 10.14 1.56
CA ASN A 291 9.40 9.95 1.33
C ASN A 291 10.03 8.74 2.07
N SER A 292 9.31 7.63 2.16
CA SER A 292 9.65 6.48 2.98
C SER A 292 10.01 5.26 2.14
N ARG A 293 10.68 4.27 2.73
CA ARG A 293 11.21 3.09 2.00
C ARG A 293 10.72 1.80 2.66
N PHE A 294 10.05 0.94 1.90
CA PHE A 294 9.53 -0.35 2.34
C PHE A 294 10.31 -1.47 1.67
N LEU A 295 11.18 -2.12 2.44
CA LEU A 295 12.22 -3.02 1.93
C LEU A 295 12.07 -4.42 2.53
N GLY A 296 11.56 -5.35 1.74
CA GLY A 296 11.52 -6.78 2.08
C GLY A 296 10.31 -7.21 2.94
N GLN A 297 9.66 -8.27 2.50
CA GLN A 297 8.57 -8.94 3.22
C GLN A 297 8.80 -10.45 3.21
N ALA A 298 9.17 -11.04 4.34
CA ALA A 298 9.51 -12.44 4.47
C ALA A 298 8.27 -13.35 4.42
N LEU A 299 8.26 -14.33 3.50
CA LEU A 299 7.14 -15.25 3.26
C LEU A 299 7.57 -16.71 3.52
N PRO A 300 7.10 -17.37 4.59
CA PRO A 300 7.37 -18.79 4.82
C PRO A 300 6.86 -19.72 3.72
N LYS A 301 7.62 -20.79 3.43
CA LYS A 301 7.31 -21.82 2.44
C LYS A 301 5.98 -22.55 2.69
N THR A 302 5.38 -22.38 3.86
CA THR A 302 4.12 -23.00 4.30
C THR A 302 2.87 -22.14 4.05
N MET A 303 3.02 -20.89 3.62
CA MET A 303 1.88 -20.00 3.34
C MET A 303 1.10 -20.43 2.09
N LYS A 304 -0.23 -20.34 2.13
CA LYS A 304 -1.10 -20.51 0.95
C LYS A 304 -1.37 -19.17 0.29
N ASP A 305 -1.56 -19.15 -1.03
CA ASP A 305 -1.78 -17.94 -1.84
C ASP A 305 -2.78 -16.93 -1.20
N GLY A 306 -3.95 -17.39 -0.76
CA GLY A 306 -4.94 -16.53 -0.08
C GLY A 306 -4.47 -15.87 1.23
N GLN A 307 -3.49 -16.46 1.92
CA GLN A 307 -2.84 -15.88 3.11
C GLN A 307 -1.72 -14.90 2.73
N ILE A 308 -1.09 -15.10 1.57
CA ILE A 308 -0.03 -14.26 1.00
C ILE A 308 -0.65 -12.97 0.46
N ILE A 309 -1.65 -13.06 -0.43
CA ILE A 309 -2.29 -11.90 -1.11
C ILE A 309 -3.14 -11.00 -0.19
N SER A 310 -3.16 -11.28 1.10
CA SER A 310 -3.81 -10.49 2.16
C SER A 310 -2.77 -9.83 3.07
N LYS A 311 -1.57 -9.52 2.54
CA LYS A 311 -0.43 -8.91 3.25
C LYS A 311 0.06 -7.65 2.54
N GLU A 312 -0.85 -6.69 2.44
CA GLU A 312 -0.59 -5.30 2.11
C GLU A 312 0.44 -4.69 3.06
N SER A 313 1.52 -4.10 2.56
CA SER A 313 2.58 -3.53 3.40
C SER A 313 2.12 -2.25 4.11
N ILE A 314 1.26 -1.46 3.46
CA ILE A 314 0.42 -0.43 4.06
C ILE A 314 -1.04 -0.84 3.85
N GLN A 315 -1.73 -1.20 4.93
CA GLN A 315 -3.15 -1.49 4.94
C GLN A 315 -3.94 -0.23 5.34
N ILE A 316 -4.96 0.12 4.57
CA ILE A 316 -5.86 1.25 4.84
C ILE A 316 -7.28 0.68 4.91
N GLU A 317 -7.94 0.79 6.07
CA GLU A 317 -9.13 -0.02 6.34
C GLU A 317 -10.17 0.64 7.27
N PRO A 318 -11.41 0.14 7.28
CA PRO A 318 -12.39 0.43 8.33
C PRO A 318 -12.01 -0.24 9.66
N LEU A 319 -12.20 0.47 10.76
CA LEU A 319 -11.92 -0.03 12.11
C LEU A 319 -12.94 -1.12 12.50
N THR A 320 -12.45 -2.36 12.50
CA THR A 320 -13.20 -3.54 12.96
C THR A 320 -12.24 -4.49 13.68
N ARG A 321 -12.72 -5.24 14.66
CA ARG A 321 -11.90 -6.22 15.41
C ARG A 321 -11.36 -7.37 14.56
N LYS A 322 -11.91 -7.54 13.35
CA LYS A 322 -11.43 -8.54 12.37
C LYS A 322 -10.27 -8.02 11.50
N GLY A 323 -10.30 -6.75 11.10
CA GLY A 323 -9.18 -6.12 10.40
C GLY A 323 -8.06 -5.73 11.38
N PHE A 324 -8.46 -5.10 12.49
CA PHE A 324 -7.61 -4.48 13.49
C PHE A 324 -7.83 -5.15 14.88
N PRO A 325 -7.29 -6.36 15.12
CA PRO A 325 -7.59 -7.19 16.31
C PRO A 325 -6.95 -6.70 17.63
N TYR A 326 -6.39 -5.49 17.63
CA TYR A 326 -5.64 -4.91 18.76
C TYR A 326 -6.54 -4.16 19.76
N ALA A 327 -7.80 -3.92 19.40
CA ALA A 327 -8.74 -3.13 20.18
C ALA A 327 -10.14 -3.79 20.27
N LEU A 328 -11.06 -3.16 21.00
CA LEU A 328 -12.48 -3.52 21.04
C LEU A 328 -13.34 -2.79 20.00
N ASN A 329 -12.81 -1.76 19.33
CA ASN A 329 -13.57 -0.95 18.38
C ASN A 329 -14.05 -1.82 17.20
N ASP A 330 -15.37 -1.91 16.99
CA ASP A 330 -15.99 -2.76 15.96
C ASP A 330 -17.11 -2.05 15.17
N ASP A 331 -17.12 -0.71 15.19
CA ASP A 331 -18.17 0.14 14.61
C ASP A 331 -18.07 0.30 13.07
N GLY A 332 -16.96 -0.16 12.47
CA GLY A 332 -16.72 -0.05 11.04
C GLY A 332 -16.31 1.35 10.58
N LYS A 333 -15.90 2.24 11.49
CA LYS A 333 -15.46 3.63 11.18
C LYS A 333 -14.42 3.64 10.06
N LYS A 334 -14.65 4.45 9.02
CA LYS A 334 -13.72 4.58 7.88
C LYS A 334 -12.41 5.28 8.25
N SER A 335 -11.33 4.95 7.54
CA SER A 335 -10.17 5.83 7.41
C SER A 335 -10.43 6.89 6.33
N GLU A 336 -9.94 8.13 6.52
CA GLU A 336 -10.29 9.27 5.66
C GLU A 336 -9.10 10.20 5.40
N ASN A 337 -9.00 10.79 4.22
CA ASN A 337 -7.92 11.72 3.84
C ASN A 337 -6.52 11.09 4.03
N VAL A 338 -6.32 9.88 3.51
CA VAL A 338 -5.04 9.15 3.64
C VAL A 338 -4.20 9.36 2.39
N THR A 339 -2.97 9.85 2.55
CA THR A 339 -2.04 10.10 1.44
C THR A 339 -0.75 9.30 1.62
N ILE A 340 -0.41 8.47 0.64
CA ILE A 340 0.85 7.73 0.55
C ILE A 340 1.63 8.28 -0.65
N GLN A 341 2.79 8.89 -0.41
CA GLN A 341 3.50 9.63 -1.45
C GLN A 341 5.02 9.54 -1.40
N ASN A 342 5.65 9.81 -2.55
CA ASN A 342 7.11 9.90 -2.76
C ASN A 342 7.91 8.68 -2.26
N SER A 343 7.25 7.54 -2.03
CA SER A 343 7.82 6.41 -1.30
C SER A 343 8.24 5.27 -2.23
N TYR A 344 9.27 4.53 -1.84
CA TYR A 344 9.80 3.38 -2.56
C TYR A 344 9.37 2.07 -1.89
N PHE A 345 9.02 1.08 -2.71
CA PHE A 345 8.57 -0.25 -2.29
C PHE A 345 9.35 -1.32 -3.07
N GLY A 346 10.00 -2.26 -2.38
CA GLY A 346 10.83 -3.29 -3.01
C GLY A 346 11.30 -4.39 -2.04
N LYS A 347 12.33 -5.15 -2.43
CA LYS A 347 13.01 -6.14 -1.58
C LYS A 347 14.06 -5.52 -0.66
N SER A 348 14.57 -6.30 0.28
CA SER A 348 15.79 -6.02 1.06
C SER A 348 16.89 -7.04 0.69
N ASP A 349 18.04 -6.93 1.33
CA ASP A 349 19.10 -7.95 1.27
C ASP A 349 18.75 -9.23 2.05
N LYS A 350 17.76 -9.20 2.96
CA LYS A 350 17.36 -10.34 3.82
C LYS A 350 16.04 -11.00 3.40
N SER A 351 15.18 -10.33 2.64
CA SER A 351 13.88 -10.85 2.21
C SER A 351 13.38 -10.25 0.89
N GLY A 352 12.61 -11.05 0.13
CA GLY A 352 12.18 -10.74 -1.23
C GLY A 352 11.11 -9.64 -1.35
N GLU A 353 10.67 -9.40 -2.58
CA GLU A 353 9.77 -8.29 -2.93
C GLU A 353 8.42 -8.38 -2.20
N LEU A 354 7.83 -7.23 -1.89
CA LEU A 354 6.53 -7.14 -1.19
C LEU A 354 5.42 -7.77 -2.03
N VAL A 355 4.41 -8.35 -1.38
CA VAL A 355 3.25 -8.96 -2.06
C VAL A 355 2.36 -7.88 -2.67
N THR A 356 1.83 -7.03 -1.81
CA THR A 356 1.05 -5.84 -2.16
C THR A 356 1.68 -4.67 -1.40
N ALA A 357 1.99 -3.56 -2.07
CA ALA A 357 2.51 -2.38 -1.37
C ALA A 357 1.42 -1.66 -0.55
N ILE A 358 0.32 -1.24 -1.20
CA ILE A 358 -0.75 -0.46 -0.56
C ILE A 358 -2.12 -1.10 -0.85
N GLY A 359 -3.01 -1.18 0.14
CA GLY A 359 -4.35 -1.71 -0.12
C GLY A 359 -5.24 -2.06 1.06
N THR A 360 -6.22 -2.92 0.78
CA THR A 360 -6.98 -3.72 1.76
C THR A 360 -7.65 -4.91 1.06
N HIS A 361 -8.10 -5.89 1.85
CA HIS A 361 -8.72 -7.11 1.34
C HIS A 361 -10.09 -7.47 1.95
N TYR A 362 -10.72 -6.56 2.73
CA TYR A 362 -11.95 -6.85 3.48
C TYR A 362 -12.93 -5.66 3.56
N GLN A 363 -14.24 -5.93 3.41
CA GLN A 363 -15.36 -5.03 3.74
C GLN A 363 -16.64 -5.85 4.07
N THR A 364 -17.66 -5.20 4.62
CA THR A 364 -19.02 -5.73 4.89
C THR A 364 -20.09 -4.64 4.67
N LEU A 365 -21.35 -4.92 5.02
CA LEU A 365 -22.40 -3.90 5.17
C LEU A 365 -22.23 -3.00 6.41
N SER A 366 -21.42 -3.41 7.41
CA SER A 366 -21.19 -2.64 8.63
C SER A 366 -19.96 -1.72 8.54
N THR A 367 -19.05 -1.96 7.60
CA THR A 367 -17.90 -1.11 7.37
C THR A 367 -18.24 0.09 6.49
N GLN A 368 -17.85 1.29 6.92
CA GLN A 368 -17.82 2.47 6.07
C GLN A 368 -16.56 2.42 5.19
N ASN A 369 -16.71 2.62 3.88
CA ASN A 369 -15.59 2.63 2.94
C ASN A 369 -14.55 3.71 3.28
N PRO A 370 -13.25 3.39 3.38
CA PRO A 370 -12.18 4.39 3.41
C PRO A 370 -12.23 5.33 2.21
N SER A 371 -11.98 6.63 2.43
CA SER A 371 -12.26 7.65 1.42
C SER A 371 -11.27 8.82 1.34
N ASN A 372 -11.20 9.45 0.17
CA ASN A 372 -10.20 10.47 -0.19
C ASN A 372 -8.78 9.90 0.00
N ILE A 373 -8.51 8.82 -0.73
CA ILE A 373 -7.28 8.03 -0.64
C ILE A 373 -6.35 8.40 -1.80
N LYS A 374 -5.18 8.96 -1.49
CA LYS A 374 -4.23 9.48 -2.49
C LYS A 374 -2.96 8.64 -2.49
N ILE A 375 -2.55 8.15 -3.65
CA ILE A 375 -1.34 7.36 -3.86
C ILE A 375 -0.56 8.04 -4.98
N LEU A 376 0.44 8.83 -4.59
CA LEU A 376 1.06 9.86 -5.44
C LEU A 376 2.57 9.65 -5.59
N ASN A 377 3.08 9.61 -6.83
CA ASN A 377 4.52 9.69 -7.10
C ASN A 377 5.41 8.62 -6.41
N ASN A 378 4.83 7.45 -6.08
CA ASN A 378 5.56 6.32 -5.49
C ASN A 378 6.26 5.47 -6.56
N HIS A 379 7.27 4.70 -6.16
CA HIS A 379 7.93 3.68 -7.00
C HIS A 379 7.73 2.29 -6.40
N PHE A 380 7.00 1.44 -7.14
CA PHE A 380 6.75 0.05 -6.81
C PHE A 380 7.67 -0.85 -7.66
N ASP A 381 8.82 -1.26 -7.11
CA ASP A 381 9.77 -2.15 -7.79
C ASP A 381 9.44 -3.63 -7.57
N ASN A 382 8.92 -4.25 -8.62
CA ASN A 382 8.80 -5.70 -8.80
C ASN A 382 7.92 -6.44 -7.77
N MET A 383 6.88 -5.78 -7.26
CA MET A 383 5.88 -6.37 -6.35
C MET A 383 5.41 -7.76 -6.83
N MET A 384 5.29 -8.73 -5.92
CA MET A 384 4.93 -10.11 -6.28
C MET A 384 3.50 -10.21 -6.84
N TYR A 385 2.57 -9.36 -6.39
CA TYR A 385 1.16 -9.42 -6.82
C TYR A 385 0.55 -8.05 -7.22
N ALA A 386 0.81 -6.96 -6.49
CA ALA A 386 0.29 -5.64 -6.82
C ALA A 386 1.12 -4.49 -6.21
N GLY A 387 1.12 -3.31 -6.85
CA GLY A 387 1.48 -2.06 -6.16
C GLY A 387 0.30 -1.56 -5.33
N VAL A 388 -0.87 -1.43 -5.97
CA VAL A 388 -2.10 -0.95 -5.32
C VAL A 388 -3.24 -1.94 -5.54
N ARG A 389 -3.83 -2.50 -4.47
CA ARG A 389 -4.97 -3.43 -4.56
C ARG A 389 -5.96 -3.24 -3.42
N PHE A 390 -7.21 -2.95 -3.73
CA PHE A 390 -8.23 -2.65 -2.72
C PHE A 390 -9.65 -3.06 -3.15
N THR A 391 -10.53 -3.14 -2.15
CA THR A 391 -11.98 -3.27 -2.28
C THR A 391 -12.64 -2.43 -1.19
N GLY A 392 -13.76 -1.79 -1.50
CA GLY A 392 -14.49 -0.94 -0.56
C GLY A 392 -13.82 0.41 -0.30
N PHE A 393 -13.21 1.05 -1.30
CA PHE A 393 -12.79 2.46 -1.22
C PHE A 393 -13.69 3.36 -2.08
N THR A 394 -13.82 4.62 -1.67
CA THR A 394 -14.57 5.67 -2.40
C THR A 394 -13.74 6.94 -2.48
N ASP A 395 -13.64 7.59 -3.64
CA ASP A 395 -12.74 8.73 -3.89
C ASP A 395 -11.26 8.35 -3.71
N VAL A 396 -10.66 7.83 -4.79
CA VAL A 396 -9.29 7.30 -4.81
C VAL A 396 -8.52 7.87 -5.99
N LEU A 397 -7.36 8.49 -5.73
CA LEU A 397 -6.46 9.03 -6.74
C LEU A 397 -5.12 8.29 -6.74
N ILE A 398 -4.87 7.48 -7.77
CA ILE A 398 -3.58 6.82 -8.03
C ILE A 398 -2.91 7.59 -9.16
N LYS A 399 -1.99 8.50 -8.83
CA LYS A 399 -1.39 9.44 -9.79
C LYS A 399 0.14 9.48 -9.80
N GLY A 400 0.71 9.48 -11.00
CA GLY A 400 2.14 9.78 -11.22
C GLY A 400 3.11 8.74 -10.65
N ASN A 401 2.63 7.53 -10.32
CA ASN A 401 3.44 6.46 -9.75
C ASN A 401 4.16 5.67 -10.86
N ARG A 402 5.29 5.05 -10.50
CA ARG A 402 6.02 4.09 -11.34
C ARG A 402 5.82 2.68 -10.81
N PHE A 403 5.44 1.75 -11.68
CA PHE A 403 5.32 0.33 -11.39
C PHE A 403 6.26 -0.45 -12.31
N ASP A 404 7.30 -1.07 -11.76
CA ASP A 404 8.17 -1.98 -12.53
C ASP A 404 7.82 -3.43 -12.22
N LYS A 405 7.83 -4.31 -13.23
CA LYS A 405 7.68 -5.75 -13.06
C LYS A 405 8.69 -6.51 -13.92
N LYS A 406 9.60 -7.20 -13.23
CA LYS A 406 10.71 -7.97 -13.82
C LYS A 406 10.25 -9.40 -14.12
N VAL A 407 11.01 -10.10 -14.95
CA VAL A 407 10.78 -11.52 -15.23
C VAL A 407 10.95 -12.39 -13.97
N LYS A 408 10.37 -13.59 -13.99
CA LYS A 408 10.51 -14.59 -12.92
C LYS A 408 11.96 -14.81 -12.47
N GLY A 409 12.92 -14.84 -13.41
CA GLY A 409 14.34 -15.10 -13.13
C GLY A 409 15.08 -13.99 -12.35
N GLU A 410 14.52 -12.78 -12.27
CA GLU A 410 15.11 -11.62 -11.56
C GLU A 410 14.39 -11.33 -10.22
N SER A 411 13.32 -12.08 -9.94
CA SER A 411 12.43 -11.89 -8.80
C SER A 411 12.75 -12.89 -7.69
N VAL A 412 12.82 -12.44 -6.43
CA VAL A 412 12.90 -13.36 -5.28
C VAL A 412 11.51 -13.91 -4.98
N HIS A 413 10.47 -13.08 -5.09
CA HIS A 413 9.08 -13.48 -4.99
C HIS A 413 8.35 -13.37 -6.33
N TYR A 414 7.75 -14.47 -6.78
CA TYR A 414 7.01 -14.56 -8.05
C TYR A 414 5.72 -15.35 -7.86
N ARG A 415 4.62 -14.87 -8.44
CA ARG A 415 3.28 -15.48 -8.31
C ARG A 415 2.86 -16.16 -9.61
N GLU A 416 2.88 -17.49 -9.63
CA GLU A 416 2.54 -18.28 -10.82
C GLU A 416 1.11 -18.08 -11.35
N SER A 417 0.19 -17.65 -10.48
CA SER A 417 -1.19 -17.28 -10.81
C SER A 417 -1.34 -15.81 -11.25
N GLY A 418 -0.24 -15.17 -11.67
CA GLY A 418 -0.17 -13.82 -12.22
C GLY A 418 -0.33 -12.68 -11.23
N ALA A 419 -0.26 -11.45 -11.74
CA ALA A 419 -0.30 -10.22 -10.97
C ALA A 419 -1.10 -9.11 -11.68
N ALA A 420 -1.44 -8.06 -10.94
CA ALA A 420 -2.12 -6.87 -11.46
C ALA A 420 -1.67 -5.65 -10.66
N LEU A 421 -0.85 -4.80 -11.30
CA LEU A 421 -0.07 -3.77 -10.61
C LEU A 421 -0.95 -2.69 -9.95
N VAL A 422 -2.05 -2.31 -10.61
CA VAL A 422 -3.23 -1.70 -9.96
C VAL A 422 -4.42 -2.65 -10.10
N ASN A 423 -5.09 -2.97 -9.00
CA ASN A 423 -6.20 -3.94 -8.95
C ASN A 423 -7.32 -3.48 -7.99
N ALA A 424 -8.22 -2.63 -8.48
CA ALA A 424 -9.42 -2.19 -7.76
C ALA A 424 -10.53 -3.25 -7.94
N TYR A 425 -10.53 -4.25 -7.07
CA TYR A 425 -11.39 -5.45 -7.18
C TYR A 425 -12.59 -5.39 -6.23
N SER A 426 -13.50 -6.36 -6.33
CA SER A 426 -14.68 -6.46 -5.47
C SER A 426 -14.60 -7.64 -4.50
N TYR A 427 -14.85 -7.36 -3.21
CA TYR A 427 -14.88 -8.37 -2.15
C TYR A 427 -15.89 -9.49 -2.46
N LYS A 428 -15.51 -10.74 -2.13
CA LYS A 428 -16.29 -11.93 -2.47
C LYS A 428 -17.55 -12.05 -1.62
N ASN A 429 -18.66 -11.49 -2.11
CA ASN A 429 -19.97 -11.57 -1.48
C ASN A 429 -21.10 -11.64 -2.52
N THR A 430 -21.96 -12.66 -2.39
CA THR A 430 -23.11 -12.93 -3.27
C THR A 430 -24.47 -12.79 -2.56
N LYS A 431 -24.47 -12.31 -1.32
CA LYS A 431 -25.66 -12.13 -0.47
C LYS A 431 -26.02 -10.67 -0.26
N ASP A 432 -24.99 -9.84 -0.08
CA ASP A 432 -25.14 -8.46 0.40
C ASP A 432 -24.94 -7.44 -0.72
N LEU A 433 -25.71 -6.34 -0.68
CA LEU A 433 -25.54 -5.18 -1.55
C LEU A 433 -24.38 -4.31 -1.05
N LEU A 434 -23.14 -4.83 -1.17
CA LEU A 434 -21.94 -4.12 -0.70
C LEU A 434 -21.69 -2.80 -1.44
N ASP A 435 -21.15 -1.83 -0.71
CA ASP A 435 -20.62 -0.59 -1.27
C ASP A 435 -19.26 -0.84 -1.94
N LEU A 436 -19.27 -1.40 -3.15
CA LEU A 436 -18.06 -1.69 -3.93
C LEU A 436 -17.41 -0.39 -4.47
N ASN A 437 -16.16 -0.47 -4.94
CA ASN A 437 -15.31 0.68 -5.28
C ASN A 437 -15.99 1.75 -6.15
N LYS A 438 -15.83 3.03 -5.80
CA LYS A 438 -16.36 4.18 -6.55
C LYS A 438 -15.37 5.34 -6.64
N GLN A 439 -15.54 6.18 -7.66
CA GLN A 439 -14.77 7.43 -7.82
C GLN A 439 -13.26 7.16 -7.82
N VAL A 440 -12.83 6.21 -8.68
CA VAL A 440 -11.42 5.76 -8.76
C VAL A 440 -10.76 6.37 -10.00
N VAL A 441 -9.73 7.18 -9.77
CA VAL A 441 -8.94 7.85 -10.81
C VAL A 441 -7.54 7.25 -10.83
N ILE A 442 -7.17 6.64 -11.97
CA ILE A 442 -5.85 6.07 -12.25
C ILE A 442 -5.24 6.91 -13.36
N ALA A 443 -4.37 7.86 -12.99
CA ALA A 443 -3.91 8.93 -13.89
C ALA A 443 -2.38 9.02 -14.00
N GLU A 444 -1.85 9.21 -15.21
CA GLU A 444 -0.45 9.62 -15.42
C GLU A 444 0.60 8.66 -14.81
N ASN A 445 0.27 7.39 -14.58
CA ASN A 445 1.19 6.39 -14.04
C ASN A 445 2.00 5.72 -15.16
N ILE A 446 3.22 5.27 -14.84
CA ILE A 446 4.12 4.58 -15.77
C ILE A 446 4.28 3.12 -15.31
N PHE A 447 4.10 2.18 -16.24
CA PHE A 447 4.23 0.74 -16.01
C PHE A 447 5.31 0.17 -16.94
N ASN A 448 6.28 -0.56 -16.39
CA ASN A 448 7.31 -1.27 -17.17
C ASN A 448 7.23 -2.77 -16.85
N ILE A 449 6.74 -3.57 -17.80
CA ILE A 449 6.34 -4.97 -17.58
C ILE A 449 7.11 -5.91 -18.52
N ALA A 450 7.95 -6.76 -17.93
CA ALA A 450 8.63 -7.86 -18.63
C ALA A 450 8.03 -9.25 -18.31
N ASP A 451 7.16 -9.35 -17.30
CA ASP A 451 6.45 -10.58 -16.93
C ASP A 451 5.16 -10.78 -17.77
N PRO A 452 5.03 -11.89 -18.54
CA PRO A 452 3.83 -12.14 -19.34
C PRO A 452 2.57 -12.42 -18.53
N LYS A 453 2.68 -12.71 -17.23
CA LYS A 453 1.53 -12.98 -16.33
C LYS A 453 1.01 -11.75 -15.58
N THR A 454 1.54 -10.56 -15.86
CA THR A 454 1.19 -9.32 -15.15
C THR A 454 0.30 -8.40 -15.99
N LYS A 455 -0.84 -7.98 -15.43
CA LYS A 455 -1.63 -6.84 -15.91
C LYS A 455 -1.08 -5.53 -15.36
N ALA A 456 -1.17 -4.45 -16.14
CA ALA A 456 -0.87 -3.11 -15.63
C ALA A 456 -2.01 -2.60 -14.74
N ILE A 457 -3.24 -2.55 -15.29
CA ILE A 457 -4.40 -1.95 -14.65
C ILE A 457 -5.59 -2.91 -14.69
N ARG A 458 -6.25 -3.09 -13.55
CA ARG A 458 -7.49 -3.84 -13.42
C ARG A 458 -8.49 -3.11 -12.52
N VAL A 459 -9.72 -2.95 -13.00
CA VAL A 459 -10.87 -2.52 -12.18
C VAL A 459 -12.03 -3.48 -12.44
N ALA A 460 -12.59 -4.08 -11.39
CA ALA A 460 -13.50 -5.20 -11.56
C ALA A 460 -14.62 -5.31 -10.51
N LYS A 461 -15.81 -5.68 -10.98
CA LYS A 461 -16.74 -6.52 -10.22
C LYS A 461 -16.62 -7.97 -10.67
N ASP A 462 -15.83 -8.73 -9.92
CA ASP A 462 -15.25 -10.01 -10.34
C ASP A 462 -16.28 -11.10 -10.69
N SER A 463 -17.44 -11.13 -10.01
CA SER A 463 -18.58 -11.98 -10.37
C SER A 463 -19.80 -11.14 -10.76
N ALA A 464 -20.60 -11.66 -11.70
CA ALA A 464 -21.93 -11.12 -12.00
C ALA A 464 -22.91 -11.28 -10.82
N GLU A 465 -22.67 -12.27 -9.93
CA GLU A 465 -23.47 -12.56 -8.73
C GLU A 465 -23.32 -11.51 -7.63
N TYR A 466 -22.26 -10.68 -7.66
CA TYR A 466 -22.05 -9.66 -6.64
C TYR A 466 -23.10 -8.56 -6.82
N LEU A 467 -23.95 -8.34 -5.83
CA LEU A 467 -25.11 -7.43 -5.97
C LEU A 467 -24.71 -5.95 -6.09
N GLY A 468 -23.59 -5.57 -5.46
CA GLY A 468 -23.08 -4.20 -5.44
C GLY A 468 -22.70 -3.64 -6.82
N LYS A 469 -22.36 -2.34 -6.85
CA LYS A 469 -21.96 -1.61 -8.06
C LYS A 469 -20.59 -0.96 -7.89
N VAL A 470 -19.76 -1.11 -8.92
CA VAL A 470 -18.53 -0.34 -9.16
C VAL A 470 -18.85 0.72 -10.21
N SER A 471 -18.54 1.99 -9.97
CA SER A 471 -18.86 3.09 -10.90
C SER A 471 -17.88 4.26 -10.77
N ASP A 472 -17.96 5.21 -11.70
CA ASP A 472 -17.20 6.46 -11.64
C ASP A 472 -15.68 6.19 -11.69
N ILE A 473 -15.27 5.48 -12.75
CA ILE A 473 -13.92 4.95 -12.94
C ILE A 473 -13.24 5.71 -14.09
N THR A 474 -12.09 6.33 -13.82
CA THR A 474 -11.30 7.05 -14.81
C THR A 474 -9.90 6.45 -14.92
N VAL A 475 -9.52 5.98 -16.10
CA VAL A 475 -8.17 5.50 -16.42
C VAL A 475 -7.61 6.40 -17.53
N THR A 476 -6.69 7.31 -17.20
CA THR A 476 -6.29 8.40 -18.11
C THR A 476 -4.79 8.66 -18.15
N LYS A 477 -4.25 8.96 -19.34
CA LYS A 477 -2.84 9.37 -19.54
C LYS A 477 -1.77 8.42 -18.98
N ASN A 478 -2.10 7.16 -18.71
CA ASN A 478 -1.12 6.18 -18.23
C ASN A 478 -0.23 5.69 -19.40
N VAL A 479 1.02 5.38 -19.11
CA VAL A 479 2.00 4.85 -20.08
C VAL A 479 2.35 3.42 -19.68
N ILE A 480 2.12 2.46 -20.57
CA ILE A 480 2.38 1.04 -20.33
C ILE A 480 3.40 0.53 -21.35
N ASN A 481 4.60 0.21 -20.88
CA ASN A 481 5.67 -0.42 -21.63
C ASN A 481 5.68 -1.92 -21.31
N ASN A 482 5.00 -2.73 -22.12
CA ASN A 482 4.92 -4.18 -21.94
C ASN A 482 5.79 -4.89 -22.97
N ASN A 483 7.01 -5.25 -22.57
CA ASN A 483 8.00 -5.95 -23.40
C ASN A 483 8.10 -7.46 -23.06
N SER A 484 7.12 -7.99 -22.32
CA SER A 484 7.03 -9.42 -22.04
C SER A 484 6.89 -10.25 -23.32
N LYS A 485 7.52 -11.43 -23.33
CA LYS A 485 7.37 -12.42 -24.41
C LYS A 485 6.13 -13.25 -24.16
N GLU A 486 5.29 -13.43 -25.19
CA GLU A 486 4.08 -14.28 -25.14
C GLU A 486 3.11 -13.89 -24.01
N THR A 487 2.80 -12.60 -23.90
CA THR A 487 1.92 -12.04 -22.85
C THR A 487 0.59 -12.79 -22.74
N GLU A 488 0.31 -13.34 -21.56
CA GLU A 488 -0.87 -14.19 -21.30
C GLU A 488 -2.16 -13.38 -21.06
N GLN A 489 -2.04 -12.05 -20.90
CA GLN A 489 -3.07 -11.19 -20.31
C GLN A 489 -3.21 -9.83 -21.03
N PRO A 490 -4.39 -9.17 -21.01
CA PRO A 490 -4.54 -7.79 -21.46
C PRO A 490 -3.79 -6.80 -20.56
N ASN A 491 -3.32 -5.70 -21.16
CA ASN A 491 -2.66 -4.61 -20.44
C ASN A 491 -3.62 -3.89 -19.45
N ILE A 492 -4.85 -3.61 -19.89
CA ILE A 492 -5.91 -2.96 -19.08
C ILE A 492 -7.20 -3.82 -19.11
N GLU A 493 -7.68 -4.22 -17.93
CA GLU A 493 -8.93 -5.00 -17.73
C GLU A 493 -9.99 -4.17 -16.97
N LEU A 494 -11.17 -4.00 -17.56
CA LEU A 494 -12.28 -3.20 -17.03
C LEU A 494 -13.58 -4.02 -17.05
N LEU A 495 -13.94 -4.60 -15.91
CA LEU A 495 -14.94 -5.66 -15.81
C LEU A 495 -16.15 -5.23 -14.96
N ARG A 496 -17.36 -5.23 -15.57
CA ARG A 496 -18.64 -4.94 -14.90
C ARG A 496 -18.72 -3.58 -14.20
N VAL A 497 -18.05 -2.58 -14.75
CA VAL A 497 -18.24 -1.18 -14.33
C VAL A 497 -19.67 -0.79 -14.71
N SER A 498 -20.41 -0.24 -13.74
CA SER A 498 -21.87 -0.12 -13.80
C SER A 498 -22.36 1.19 -14.39
N ASP A 499 -21.57 2.27 -14.23
CA ASP A 499 -21.78 3.59 -14.84
C ASP A 499 -20.49 4.42 -14.80
N ASN A 500 -20.45 5.51 -15.57
CA ASN A 500 -19.36 6.51 -15.64
C ASN A 500 -17.96 5.90 -15.76
N LEU A 501 -17.71 5.16 -16.84
CA LEU A 501 -16.38 4.66 -17.21
C LEU A 501 -15.70 5.58 -18.24
N VAL A 502 -14.52 6.11 -17.90
CA VAL A 502 -13.67 6.92 -18.79
C VAL A 502 -12.32 6.24 -18.98
N VAL A 503 -11.91 6.02 -20.23
CA VAL A 503 -10.63 5.38 -20.58
C VAL A 503 -9.97 6.16 -21.72
N SER A 504 -9.10 7.12 -21.40
CA SER A 504 -8.69 8.14 -22.38
C SER A 504 -7.19 8.45 -22.36
N GLU A 505 -6.63 8.76 -23.53
CA GLU A 505 -5.26 9.28 -23.70
C GLU A 505 -4.14 8.38 -23.10
N ASN A 506 -4.43 7.11 -22.80
CA ASN A 506 -3.43 6.15 -22.35
C ASN A 506 -2.58 5.68 -23.54
N SER A 507 -1.29 5.43 -23.32
CA SER A 507 -0.35 4.97 -24.35
C SER A 507 0.18 3.58 -23.99
N ILE A 508 -0.05 2.59 -24.87
CA ILE A 508 0.32 1.18 -24.65
C ILE A 508 1.32 0.75 -25.72
N PHE A 509 2.51 0.35 -25.27
CA PHE A 509 3.61 -0.12 -26.09
C PHE A 509 3.84 -1.61 -25.81
N GLY A 510 3.45 -2.46 -26.76
CA GLY A 510 3.63 -3.90 -26.71
C GLY A 510 2.58 -4.69 -25.91
N GLY A 511 2.87 -5.98 -25.73
CA GLY A 511 1.96 -6.97 -25.17
C GLY A 511 1.00 -7.60 -26.19
N LYS A 512 -0.10 -8.16 -25.69
CA LYS A 512 -1.13 -8.85 -26.50
C LYS A 512 -2.36 -7.96 -26.69
N GLU A 513 -3.39 -8.09 -25.86
CA GLU A 513 -4.53 -7.16 -25.86
C GLU A 513 -4.18 -5.83 -25.15
N GLY A 514 -4.73 -4.73 -25.67
CA GLY A 514 -4.59 -3.39 -25.08
C GLY A 514 -5.59 -3.16 -23.95
N ILE A 515 -6.80 -2.73 -24.32
CA ILE A 515 -7.90 -2.41 -23.40
C ILE A 515 -9.05 -3.40 -23.61
N VAL A 516 -9.43 -4.11 -22.54
CA VAL A 516 -10.63 -4.96 -22.52
C VAL A 516 -11.67 -4.35 -21.61
N ILE A 517 -12.84 -4.01 -22.18
CA ILE A 517 -14.03 -3.59 -21.45
C ILE A 517 -15.06 -4.71 -21.56
N GLU A 518 -15.40 -5.35 -20.45
CA GLU A 518 -16.30 -6.51 -20.41
C GLU A 518 -17.50 -6.27 -19.48
N ASP A 519 -18.69 -6.68 -19.92
CA ASP A 519 -19.97 -6.65 -19.19
C ASP A 519 -20.37 -5.28 -18.59
N SER A 520 -19.71 -4.20 -19.02
CA SER A 520 -19.83 -2.86 -18.44
C SER A 520 -21.02 -2.09 -19.03
N LYS A 521 -21.56 -1.13 -18.25
CA LYS A 521 -22.84 -0.48 -18.48
C LYS A 521 -22.80 1.03 -18.18
N GLY A 522 -23.90 1.72 -18.50
CA GLY A 522 -24.06 3.15 -18.26
C GLY A 522 -23.28 4.00 -19.25
N LYS A 523 -22.80 5.16 -18.82
CA LYS A 523 -21.96 6.05 -19.62
C LYS A 523 -20.54 5.49 -19.72
N ILE A 524 -20.18 5.02 -20.92
CA ILE A 524 -18.82 4.60 -21.28
C ILE A 524 -18.23 5.62 -22.28
N THR A 525 -16.98 6.02 -22.06
CA THR A 525 -16.24 7.00 -22.87
C THR A 525 -14.79 6.53 -23.03
N VAL A 526 -14.40 6.19 -24.26
CA VAL A 526 -13.04 5.74 -24.60
C VAL A 526 -12.52 6.68 -25.69
N LEU A 527 -11.50 7.49 -25.38
CA LEU A 527 -11.05 8.57 -26.27
C LEU A 527 -9.53 8.62 -26.43
N ASN A 528 -9.06 8.62 -27.67
CA ASN A 528 -7.71 9.03 -28.06
C ASN A 528 -6.56 8.25 -27.38
N ASN A 529 -6.81 7.01 -26.98
CA ASN A 529 -5.75 6.09 -26.54
C ASN A 529 -4.81 5.77 -27.73
N GLN A 530 -3.58 5.41 -27.44
CA GLN A 530 -2.51 5.17 -28.40
C GLN A 530 -1.94 3.77 -28.19
N PHE A 531 -1.71 3.05 -29.28
CA PHE A 531 -1.30 1.64 -29.26
C PHE A 531 -0.14 1.44 -30.24
N TYR A 532 0.89 0.72 -29.82
CA TYR A 532 2.12 0.50 -30.59
C TYR A 532 2.59 -0.93 -30.43
N ASN A 533 2.88 -1.63 -31.53
CA ASN A 533 3.43 -3.00 -31.52
C ASN A 533 2.65 -4.04 -30.69
N LEU A 534 1.33 -3.91 -30.55
CA LEU A 534 0.48 -4.95 -29.93
C LEU A 534 0.35 -6.16 -30.85
N SER A 535 0.28 -7.36 -30.26
CA SER A 535 0.06 -8.63 -30.99
C SER A 535 -1.40 -9.12 -30.99
N GLY A 536 -2.29 -8.47 -30.24
CA GLY A 536 -3.72 -8.74 -30.18
C GLY A 536 -4.56 -7.48 -30.39
N LYS A 537 -5.86 -7.56 -30.06
CA LYS A 537 -6.78 -6.42 -30.24
C LYS A 537 -6.40 -5.23 -29.36
N TYR A 538 -6.36 -4.04 -29.98
CA TYR A 538 -6.08 -2.78 -29.31
C TYR A 538 -7.18 -2.45 -28.28
N ILE A 539 -8.44 -2.55 -28.71
CA ILE A 539 -9.64 -2.41 -27.88
C ILE A 539 -10.53 -3.64 -28.11
N SER A 540 -11.16 -4.15 -27.06
CA SER A 540 -12.23 -5.15 -27.14
C SER A 540 -13.38 -4.75 -26.23
N PHE A 541 -14.58 -4.57 -26.78
CA PHE A 541 -15.77 -4.18 -26.00
C PHE A 541 -16.80 -5.32 -26.02
N ILE A 542 -16.91 -6.05 -24.91
CA ILE A 542 -17.54 -7.37 -24.84
C ILE A 542 -18.76 -7.34 -23.91
N LYS A 543 -19.85 -8.02 -24.32
CA LYS A 543 -20.97 -8.41 -23.46
C LYS A 543 -21.08 -9.93 -23.39
N SER A 544 -21.34 -10.44 -22.19
CA SER A 544 -21.63 -11.86 -21.95
C SER A 544 -23.13 -12.09 -21.88
N ASN A 545 -23.64 -12.97 -22.74
CA ASN A 545 -24.94 -13.62 -22.57
C ASN A 545 -24.76 -14.92 -21.77
N ALA A 546 -25.85 -15.64 -21.47
CA ALA A 546 -25.83 -16.81 -20.58
C ALA A 546 -24.81 -17.91 -20.95
N ASN A 547 -24.52 -18.10 -22.24
CA ASN A 547 -23.61 -19.15 -22.74
C ASN A 547 -22.48 -18.61 -23.65
N GLU A 548 -22.49 -17.34 -24.02
CA GLU A 548 -21.65 -16.80 -25.12
C GLU A 548 -21.15 -15.38 -24.81
N LYS A 549 -19.95 -15.05 -25.31
CA LYS A 549 -19.41 -13.69 -25.33
C LYS A 549 -19.47 -13.14 -26.74
N GLU A 550 -20.08 -11.97 -26.91
CA GLU A 550 -20.18 -11.28 -28.19
C GLU A 550 -19.70 -9.81 -28.04
N PRO A 551 -19.18 -9.20 -29.11
CA PRO A 551 -18.91 -7.76 -29.15
C PRO A 551 -20.18 -6.93 -28.89
N VAL A 552 -20.05 -5.80 -28.18
CA VAL A 552 -21.18 -4.89 -27.91
C VAL A 552 -21.61 -4.14 -29.18
N ILE A 553 -20.63 -3.76 -30.00
CA ILE A 553 -20.76 -3.24 -31.35
C ILE A 553 -19.94 -4.17 -32.27
N ARG A 554 -20.16 -4.18 -33.59
CA ARG A 554 -19.22 -4.83 -34.51
C ARG A 554 -17.92 -4.03 -34.57
N ASP A 555 -17.02 -4.31 -33.63
CA ASP A 555 -15.69 -3.70 -33.52
C ASP A 555 -14.91 -3.88 -34.83
N SER A 556 -14.35 -2.79 -35.35
CA SER A 556 -13.32 -2.82 -36.38
C SER A 556 -11.96 -3.10 -35.76
N ASP A 557 -11.13 -3.95 -36.37
CA ASP A 557 -9.76 -4.13 -35.92
C ASP A 557 -8.94 -2.84 -36.12
N GLY A 558 -8.17 -2.45 -35.10
CA GLY A 558 -7.39 -1.20 -35.05
C GLY A 558 -7.77 -0.27 -33.89
N ASN A 559 -7.43 1.02 -34.01
CA ASN A 559 -7.71 2.05 -32.99
C ASN A 559 -9.04 2.77 -33.28
N PHE A 560 -9.87 2.97 -32.24
CA PHE A 560 -11.12 3.69 -32.33
C PHE A 560 -11.53 4.31 -30.99
N ASN A 561 -12.44 5.28 -31.04
CA ASN A 561 -13.08 5.88 -29.86
C ASN A 561 -14.46 5.23 -29.62
N ILE A 562 -14.91 5.20 -28.37
CA ILE A 562 -16.27 4.80 -27.98
C ILE A 562 -16.91 5.95 -27.21
N VAL A 563 -18.14 6.32 -27.60
CA VAL A 563 -18.95 7.32 -26.88
C VAL A 563 -20.33 6.77 -26.55
N THR A 564 -20.92 7.26 -25.46
CA THR A 564 -22.32 6.99 -25.12
C THR A 564 -23.15 8.23 -25.41
N GLU A 565 -24.14 8.10 -26.30
CA GLU A 565 -25.04 9.17 -26.72
C GLU A 565 -26.48 8.67 -26.58
N ASN A 566 -27.33 9.39 -25.85
CA ASN A 566 -28.72 9.00 -25.56
C ASN A 566 -28.87 7.56 -25.00
N GLY A 567 -27.88 7.11 -24.22
CA GLY A 567 -27.84 5.76 -23.65
C GLY A 567 -27.37 4.65 -24.61
N LEU A 568 -27.02 4.99 -25.85
CA LEU A 568 -26.51 4.05 -26.85
C LEU A 568 -25.01 4.25 -27.07
N TYR A 569 -24.27 3.15 -27.22
CA TYR A 569 -22.86 3.18 -27.54
C TYR A 569 -22.64 3.39 -29.05
N LYS A 570 -21.67 4.22 -29.42
CA LYS A 570 -21.23 4.44 -30.81
C LYS A 570 -19.71 4.33 -30.90
N ILE A 571 -19.22 3.64 -31.94
CA ILE A 571 -17.82 3.74 -32.37
C ILE A 571 -17.64 5.03 -33.15
N VAL A 572 -16.55 5.75 -32.89
CA VAL A 572 -16.11 6.93 -33.62
C VAL A 572 -14.67 6.72 -34.06
N THR A 573 -14.39 6.87 -35.36
CA THR A 573 -13.03 6.70 -35.90
C THR A 573 -12.07 7.74 -35.30
N ASN A 574 -10.89 7.30 -34.89
CA ASN A 574 -9.76 8.20 -34.65
C ASN A 574 -8.64 7.90 -35.67
N ASN A 575 -7.80 8.89 -35.96
CA ASN A 575 -6.69 8.74 -36.93
C ASN A 575 -5.35 8.42 -36.24
N LEU A 576 -5.38 7.85 -35.02
CA LEU A 576 -4.21 7.57 -34.18
C LEU A 576 -3.73 6.11 -34.39
N SER A 577 -3.49 5.71 -35.64
CA SER A 577 -2.90 4.41 -35.97
C SER A 577 -1.38 4.44 -35.76
N ASP A 578 -0.77 3.28 -35.49
CA ASP A 578 0.69 3.14 -35.55
C ASP A 578 1.18 3.51 -36.97
N LYS A 579 2.32 4.21 -37.07
CA LYS A 579 2.95 4.53 -38.36
C LYS A 579 3.69 3.32 -38.94
N ASN A 580 4.21 2.43 -38.08
CA ASN A 580 4.89 1.20 -38.49
C ASN A 580 3.95 0.26 -39.26
N GLU A 581 2.66 0.28 -38.91
CA GLU A 581 1.61 -0.47 -39.60
C GLU A 581 1.46 -0.05 -41.08
N LYS A 582 1.73 1.22 -41.42
CA LYS A 582 1.67 1.74 -42.81
C LYS A 582 2.88 1.36 -43.65
N GLU A 583 3.92 0.78 -43.06
CA GLU A 583 5.08 0.26 -43.78
C GLU A 583 4.96 -1.25 -44.01
N LYS A 584 4.57 -2.03 -42.98
CA LYS A 584 4.19 -3.45 -43.17
C LYS A 584 3.08 -3.64 -44.22
N ASN A 585 2.03 -2.81 -44.18
CA ASN A 585 0.95 -2.83 -45.17
C ASN A 585 1.35 -2.36 -46.58
N LYS A 586 2.57 -1.85 -46.79
CA LYS A 586 3.14 -1.63 -48.14
C LYS A 586 3.88 -2.86 -48.62
N GLU A 587 4.70 -3.48 -47.77
CA GLU A 587 5.48 -4.68 -48.10
C GLU A 587 4.57 -5.85 -48.49
N GLU A 588 3.53 -6.14 -47.70
CA GLU A 588 2.53 -7.19 -48.02
C GLU A 588 1.68 -6.89 -49.28
N LYS A 589 1.64 -5.63 -49.73
CA LYS A 589 0.98 -5.23 -50.98
C LYS A 589 1.90 -5.25 -52.20
N GLN A 590 3.22 -5.34 -52.00
CA GLN A 590 4.16 -5.60 -53.09
C GLN A 590 4.46 -7.09 -53.28
N SER A 591 4.32 -7.93 -52.24
CA SER A 591 4.51 -9.38 -52.38
C SER A 591 3.35 -10.09 -53.10
N ASN A 592 2.13 -9.55 -53.05
CA ASN A 592 0.92 -10.20 -53.58
C ASN A 592 0.54 -9.83 -55.04
N SER A 593 1.38 -9.11 -55.79
CA SER A 593 1.07 -8.75 -57.20
C SER A 593 1.64 -9.69 -58.26
N ASN A 594 2.58 -10.57 -57.90
CA ASN A 594 3.29 -11.46 -58.84
C ASN A 594 3.08 -12.95 -58.48
N ASN A 595 2.03 -13.58 -59.02
CA ASN A 595 2.01 -15.02 -59.35
C ASN A 595 0.68 -15.44 -60.04
N VAL A 596 0.51 -15.10 -61.32
CA VAL A 596 -0.44 -15.80 -62.21
C VAL A 596 0.15 -15.90 -63.62
N ILE A 597 0.60 -17.09 -64.01
CA ILE A 597 0.43 -17.74 -65.32
C ILE A 597 1.15 -19.10 -65.27
N ASP A 598 0.66 -20.07 -66.06
CA ASP A 598 0.92 -21.50 -65.92
C ASP A 598 1.76 -22.09 -67.08
N SER A 599 2.26 -23.31 -66.85
CA SER A 599 2.58 -24.36 -67.82
C SER A 599 3.99 -24.45 -68.47
N ASN A 600 4.55 -25.66 -68.33
CA ASN A 600 5.33 -26.44 -69.32
C ASN A 600 6.51 -25.81 -70.09
N GLN A 601 7.76 -26.25 -69.76
CA GLN A 601 8.47 -27.27 -70.58
C GLN A 601 9.78 -27.79 -69.93
N LYS A 602 10.51 -28.68 -70.64
CA LYS A 602 11.63 -29.51 -70.17
C LYS A 602 13.01 -29.00 -70.57
N ASN A 603 14.02 -29.41 -69.79
CA ASN A 603 15.43 -29.66 -70.14
C ASN A 603 16.29 -28.48 -70.68
N GLY A 604 17.52 -28.36 -70.16
CA GLY A 604 18.58 -27.61 -70.83
C GLY A 604 19.72 -27.11 -69.93
N GLU A 605 20.69 -27.95 -69.62
CA GLU A 605 22.04 -27.45 -69.34
C GLU A 605 22.68 -27.05 -70.69
N PHE A 606 23.28 -25.86 -70.81
CA PHE A 606 24.73 -25.74 -71.06
C PHE A 606 25.26 -24.29 -71.04
N ASN A 607 26.59 -24.24 -70.93
CA ASN A 607 27.47 -23.08 -70.73
C ASN A 607 27.43 -21.92 -71.74
N SER A 608 28.07 -20.82 -71.31
CA SER A 608 28.74 -19.77 -72.10
C SER A 608 27.86 -18.66 -72.69
N SER A 609 28.35 -17.45 -73.00
CA SER A 609 29.39 -16.56 -72.44
C SER A 609 29.43 -15.29 -73.30
N LYS A 610 29.99 -14.15 -72.81
CA LYS A 610 30.36 -12.94 -73.60
C LYS A 610 29.19 -12.11 -74.17
N ASP A 611 29.31 -10.81 -74.45
CA ASP A 611 30.34 -9.82 -74.07
C ASP A 611 29.84 -8.35 -74.16
N ASN A 612 30.50 -7.47 -73.40
CA ASN A 612 30.79 -6.04 -73.68
C ASN A 612 29.72 -5.03 -74.16
N ARG A 613 29.51 -4.00 -73.33
CA ARG A 613 30.24 -2.70 -73.42
C ARG A 613 30.17 -1.98 -72.05
N GLN A 614 31.29 -1.50 -71.45
CA GLN A 614 32.04 -0.24 -71.72
C GLN A 614 31.18 1.03 -71.53
N MET A 615 31.63 2.11 -70.88
CA MET A 615 32.90 2.48 -70.20
C MET A 615 32.55 3.60 -69.17
N ASN A 616 33.25 3.84 -68.05
CA ASN A 616 34.62 4.33 -67.83
C ASN A 616 35.00 4.11 -66.34
N ASP A 617 36.24 3.77 -65.97
CA ASP A 617 37.33 4.69 -65.52
C ASP A 617 36.95 5.64 -64.35
N LYS A 618 37.74 5.87 -63.28
CA LYS A 618 39.05 5.35 -62.75
C LYS A 618 39.22 5.96 -61.32
N ILE A 619 40.07 5.54 -60.36
CA ILE A 619 41.07 4.45 -60.20
C ILE A 619 41.22 4.12 -58.67
N ASP A 620 42.12 3.19 -58.31
CA ASP A 620 42.27 2.48 -57.02
C ASP A 620 43.02 3.19 -55.87
N ASN A 621 42.70 2.81 -54.61
CA ASN A 621 43.47 1.89 -53.73
C ASN A 621 42.70 1.70 -52.38
N LYS A 622 42.53 0.50 -51.78
CA LYS A 622 43.50 -0.35 -51.02
C LYS A 622 44.12 0.35 -49.79
N GLN A 623 44.31 -0.29 -48.63
CA GLN A 623 44.57 -1.73 -48.41
C GLN A 623 44.14 -2.29 -47.00
N ASP A 624 43.88 -3.60 -46.97
CA ASP A 624 43.82 -4.63 -45.90
C ASP A 624 44.04 -4.30 -44.40
N ASN A 625 43.24 -4.97 -43.54
CA ASN A 625 43.62 -5.89 -42.42
C ASN A 625 42.53 -5.87 -41.31
N LYS A 626 42.22 -6.91 -40.54
CA LYS A 626 42.39 -8.38 -40.52
C LYS A 626 41.64 -8.82 -39.24
N THR A 627 41.06 -10.01 -39.23
CA THR A 627 40.53 -10.64 -38.00
C THR A 627 41.66 -11.19 -37.14
N GLU A 628 41.51 -11.21 -35.81
CA GLU A 628 41.88 -12.38 -34.97
C GLU A 628 41.35 -12.22 -33.53
N GLU A 629 40.84 -13.32 -32.97
CA GLU A 629 40.50 -13.45 -31.54
C GLU A 629 41.69 -14.04 -30.78
N VAL A 630 41.97 -13.59 -29.56
CA VAL A 630 42.96 -14.25 -28.69
C VAL A 630 42.43 -14.43 -27.26
N ASN A 631 42.44 -15.70 -26.84
CA ASN A 631 42.10 -16.17 -25.49
C ASN A 631 42.84 -15.42 -24.37
N TYR A 632 42.20 -15.32 -23.20
CA TYR A 632 42.90 -15.42 -21.92
C TYR A 632 42.43 -16.63 -21.12
N LYS A 633 43.35 -17.21 -20.36
CA LYS A 633 43.36 -18.62 -19.98
C LYS A 633 43.15 -18.79 -18.47
N ILE A 634 42.17 -19.61 -18.08
CA ILE A 634 41.97 -20.00 -16.69
C ILE A 634 43.10 -20.95 -16.26
N VAL A 635 43.60 -20.74 -15.05
CA VAL A 635 44.46 -21.69 -14.31
C VAL A 635 43.75 -22.01 -13.00
N GLY A 636 43.82 -23.28 -12.56
CA GLY A 636 43.20 -23.74 -11.32
C GLY A 636 43.99 -24.89 -10.69
N ASP A 637 43.62 -25.21 -9.45
CA ASP A 637 44.18 -26.27 -8.59
C ASP A 637 43.08 -26.61 -7.54
N GLY A 638 42.84 -27.85 -7.10
CA GLY A 638 43.37 -29.14 -7.56
C GLY A 638 43.21 -30.23 -6.50
N ARG A 639 42.25 -31.16 -6.70
CA ARG A 639 42.03 -32.51 -6.08
C ARG A 639 40.58 -32.95 -6.40
N GLU A 640 40.33 -33.95 -7.26
CA GLU A 640 40.47 -35.42 -7.07
C GLU A 640 39.35 -36.00 -6.16
N THR A 641 38.24 -36.55 -6.72
CA THR A 641 37.98 -37.96 -7.18
C THR A 641 37.56 -38.90 -6.03
N GLU A 642 36.69 -39.92 -6.17
CA GLU A 642 36.34 -40.77 -7.33
C GLU A 642 34.83 -41.08 -7.55
N ASN A 643 34.58 -41.68 -8.72
CA ASN A 643 33.36 -42.25 -9.30
C ASN A 643 32.59 -43.30 -8.47
N HIS A 644 31.30 -43.53 -8.81
CA HIS A 644 30.83 -44.89 -9.20
C HIS A 644 29.44 -44.95 -9.93
N ILE A 645 29.51 -45.11 -11.26
CA ILE A 645 28.67 -45.89 -12.21
C ILE A 645 27.18 -46.23 -11.90
N ASN A 646 26.33 -45.89 -12.89
CA ASN A 646 24.96 -46.35 -13.20
C ASN A 646 24.50 -47.75 -12.74
N LYS A 647 23.19 -47.85 -12.45
CA LYS A 647 22.35 -49.01 -12.84
C LYS A 647 20.89 -48.62 -13.10
N SER A 648 20.24 -49.34 -14.02
CA SER A 648 18.87 -49.14 -14.50
C SER A 648 17.92 -50.27 -14.05
N LYS A 649 16.64 -50.19 -14.46
CA LYS A 649 15.46 -51.04 -14.09
C LYS A 649 14.68 -50.53 -12.86
N GLU A 650 13.36 -50.71 -12.73
CA GLU A 650 12.36 -51.27 -13.68
C GLU A 650 10.97 -50.62 -13.49
N ILE A 651 10.10 -50.72 -14.49
CA ILE A 651 8.68 -50.33 -14.38
C ILE A 651 7.89 -51.51 -13.82
N VAL A 652 7.05 -51.27 -12.81
CA VAL A 652 6.04 -52.24 -12.33
C VAL A 652 4.68 -51.55 -12.24
N ASP A 653 3.73 -52.05 -13.03
CA ASP A 653 2.36 -51.55 -13.11
C ASP A 653 1.46 -52.30 -12.10
N VAL A 654 0.75 -51.58 -11.23
CA VAL A 654 -0.19 -52.18 -10.26
C VAL A 654 -1.51 -51.41 -10.25
N LYS A 655 -2.47 -51.89 -11.04
CA LYS A 655 -3.87 -51.48 -10.96
C LYS A 655 -4.54 -52.08 -9.72
N GLN A 656 -5.23 -51.27 -8.90
CA GLN A 656 -6.60 -51.62 -8.48
C GLN A 656 -7.44 -50.46 -7.88
N LYS A 657 -8.69 -50.39 -8.37
CA LYS A 657 -9.93 -49.92 -7.71
C LYS A 657 -10.01 -48.51 -7.10
N LEU A 658 -10.75 -47.64 -7.81
CA LEU A 658 -11.59 -46.61 -7.19
C LEU A 658 -12.74 -47.22 -6.36
N PRO A 659 -13.09 -46.59 -5.23
CA PRO A 659 -14.46 -46.49 -4.71
C PRO A 659 -15.15 -45.20 -5.21
N LYS A 660 -16.47 -45.09 -5.02
CA LYS A 660 -17.31 -43.98 -5.54
C LYS A 660 -17.56 -42.86 -4.52
N THR A 661 -17.94 -41.70 -5.05
CA THR A 661 -18.51 -40.49 -4.40
C THR A 661 -19.40 -40.73 -3.18
N GLY A 662 -19.30 -39.88 -2.13
CA GLY A 662 -20.27 -39.88 -1.02
C GLY A 662 -20.15 -38.77 0.05
N SER A 663 -20.93 -37.69 -0.12
CA SER A 663 -21.64 -36.90 0.91
C SER A 663 -20.95 -36.26 2.16
N ASN A 664 -21.15 -34.94 2.29
CA ASN A 664 -21.49 -34.16 3.50
C ASN A 664 -20.73 -34.35 4.84
N LYS A 665 -19.67 -33.55 5.05
CA LYS A 665 -19.12 -33.23 6.40
C LYS A 665 -19.73 -31.99 7.11
N ILE A 666 -20.90 -31.53 6.67
CA ILE A 666 -21.63 -30.42 7.33
C ILE A 666 -22.60 -30.93 8.42
N MET A 667 -22.96 -32.23 8.43
CA MET A 667 -24.01 -32.75 9.32
C MET A 667 -23.52 -33.14 10.73
N GLU A 668 -22.23 -33.48 10.89
CA GLU A 668 -21.66 -33.86 12.20
C GLU A 668 -21.57 -32.67 13.19
N LEU A 669 -21.49 -31.42 12.67
CA LEU A 669 -21.40 -30.21 13.49
C LEU A 669 -22.77 -29.74 14.04
N PHE A 670 -23.88 -30.16 13.43
CA PHE A 670 -25.23 -29.79 13.87
C PHE A 670 -25.78 -30.68 15.01
N LEU A 671 -25.31 -31.93 15.10
CA LEU A 671 -25.74 -32.90 16.12
C LEU A 671 -25.09 -32.65 17.49
N THR A 672 -23.90 -32.06 17.54
CA THR A 672 -23.21 -31.71 18.80
C THR A 672 -23.82 -30.48 19.49
N VAL A 673 -24.20 -29.46 18.72
CA VAL A 673 -24.80 -28.22 19.28
C VAL A 673 -26.21 -28.45 19.84
N THR A 674 -27.03 -29.26 19.16
CA THR A 674 -28.39 -29.60 19.62
C THR A 674 -28.38 -30.54 20.84
N GLY A 675 -27.44 -31.49 20.91
CA GLY A 675 -27.32 -32.41 22.05
C GLY A 675 -27.00 -31.72 23.39
N ILE A 676 -26.22 -30.64 23.38
CA ILE A 676 -25.86 -29.90 24.59
C ILE A 676 -27.05 -29.08 25.13
N GLY A 677 -27.87 -28.50 24.24
CA GLY A 677 -29.06 -27.73 24.64
C GLY A 677 -30.12 -28.57 25.37
N LEU A 678 -30.31 -29.84 24.97
CA LEU A 678 -31.24 -30.75 25.61
C LEU A 678 -30.78 -31.22 27.01
N LEU A 679 -29.47 -31.34 27.21
CA LEU A 679 -28.88 -31.78 28.49
C LEU A 679 -28.94 -30.70 29.59
N LEU A 680 -28.92 -29.42 29.23
CA LEU A 680 -29.06 -28.32 30.19
C LEU A 680 -30.53 -28.08 30.59
N THR A 681 -31.46 -28.16 29.64
CA THR A 681 -32.90 -28.02 29.92
C THR A 681 -33.45 -29.16 30.79
N LEU A 682 -33.02 -30.41 30.57
CA LEU A 682 -33.41 -31.55 31.40
C LEU A 682 -32.79 -31.58 32.81
N LYS A 683 -31.72 -30.79 33.07
CA LYS A 683 -31.22 -30.58 34.44
C LYS A 683 -31.98 -29.49 35.19
N GLY A 684 -32.46 -28.44 34.49
CA GLY A 684 -33.24 -27.36 35.10
C GLY A 684 -34.55 -27.84 35.75
N LEU A 685 -35.29 -28.73 35.08
CA LEU A 685 -36.58 -29.22 35.60
C LEU A 685 -36.49 -30.22 36.77
N LYS A 686 -35.28 -30.57 37.25
CA LYS A 686 -35.11 -31.51 38.38
C LYS A 686 -34.89 -30.87 39.76
N TYR A 687 -34.90 -29.53 39.85
CA TYR A 687 -34.72 -28.80 41.11
C TYR A 687 -35.92 -27.95 41.57
N TYR A 688 -36.99 -27.82 40.77
CA TYR A 688 -38.27 -27.28 41.22
C TYR A 688 -39.25 -28.43 41.49
N GLY A 689 -39.16 -29.04 42.67
CA GLY A 689 -39.90 -30.29 42.93
C GLY A 689 -39.86 -30.86 44.35
N LYS A 690 -39.51 -30.06 45.37
CA LYS A 690 -39.72 -30.38 46.80
C LYS A 690 -39.70 -29.10 47.63
N ASP A 691 -40.42 -29.14 48.75
CA ASP A 691 -40.41 -28.18 49.88
C ASP A 691 -40.65 -26.71 49.46
N LYS A 692 -41.87 -26.15 49.50
CA LYS A 692 -43.01 -26.28 50.44
C LYS A 692 -42.76 -25.70 51.82
#